data_AF-A0A947ZBA9-F1
#
_entry.id   AF-A0A947ZBA9-F1
#
_cell.length_a   1.000
_cell.length_b   1.000
_cell.length_c   1.000
_cell.angle_alpha   90.00
_cell.angle_beta   90.00
_cell.angle_gamma   90.00
#
_symmetry.space_group_name_H-M   'P 1'
#
loop_
_entity.id
_entity.type
_entity.pdbx_description
1 polymer ?
#
loop_
_entity_poly.entity_id
_entity_poly.type
_entity_poly.pdbx_seq_one_letter_code
_entity_poly.pdbx_strand_id
1 'polypeptide(L)'
;MRSYVLLALLVAATLTFVSCDDDSGNNTNNINNTNNVNNTNNVNNTNNVNNLNCGNGAIDGEESCDGTELGGADCTTLGLGFTGGELACNSSCAFDTTLCEGGIECGNGVIEGTEACDGTDLGVADCTTLGLGFIGGELACDDSCAFDTTLCEEGPSCGDGVAEGTEACDTDDLKAQDCTTLGLGFTGGELACTNGCEFDTDSCITKTPLCGDGILDNGELCDGQALNGASCTDYGYTGGPLYCNATCDAIISSACTNTNAVCGNGVLEPGEQCDGDQYTEDCESYGFLSGNIACTANCTLDLSSCIGDYCALEEWYNDGYCDHCELLGGTVDPDCANICYNSDGDCRSYFDSQLGTTTCLYEEGVEDPDCVGSCGDGVIDALAGETCDGTNLNGNDCEALGFISGTLSCSDNCTLNTTGCDAGTCGDSIVAPVGESCDGTNLNGNDCESIGMGFIDGTLTCNGSCGFDTSACILPTCGDTMTDGFESCDGTELNGVTCTDFAGFISGDVTCNSSCDGFITTSCVGCGAIDLGTFDATDIQHTGDLCDGTGSAAYDNLENCTGYDSSGSEKVFMLVVHAGDSINITYEADMDNAIYIIDSCTDLRPDTCLAGADDNDVAPFIESLSYTNSTAADQTIYIVADLYEDLCSGTAIDFTLDITP
;
A
#
# COMPACT_ATOMS: atom_id res chain seq x y z
N MET A 1 -33.68 -23.51 -44.73
CA MET A 1 -33.95 -23.27 -46.18
C MET A 1 -32.73 -22.58 -46.78
N ARG A 2 -32.31 -22.95 -48.01
CA ARG A 2 -31.43 -22.26 -49.00
C ARG A 2 -30.47 -21.13 -48.52
N SER A 3 -29.14 -21.28 -48.67
CA SER A 3 -28.28 -20.79 -49.79
C SER A 3 -27.88 -19.29 -49.63
N TYR A 4 -26.61 -18.84 -49.71
CA TYR A 4 -25.67 -18.77 -50.86
C TYR A 4 -24.27 -18.23 -50.37
N VAL A 5 -23.14 -18.14 -51.13
CA VAL A 5 -22.49 -19.01 -52.15
C VAL A 5 -21.09 -18.43 -52.56
N LEU A 6 -20.07 -19.28 -52.86
CA LEU A 6 -18.72 -18.96 -53.44
C LEU A 6 -17.75 -18.13 -52.53
N LEU A 7 -16.41 -18.12 -52.68
CA LEU A 7 -15.53 -18.43 -53.84
C LEU A 7 -14.16 -18.98 -53.39
N ALA A 8 -13.57 -19.92 -54.15
CA ALA A 8 -12.15 -20.30 -54.08
C ALA A 8 -11.53 -20.24 -55.49
N LEU A 9 -10.23 -19.89 -55.62
CA LEU A 9 -9.60 -19.67 -56.92
C LEU A 9 -8.15 -20.17 -56.96
N LEU A 10 -7.90 -21.16 -57.83
CA LEU A 10 -6.58 -21.68 -58.22
C LEU A 10 -6.05 -20.93 -59.45
N VAL A 11 -4.74 -20.73 -59.53
CA VAL A 11 -4.03 -20.54 -60.81
C VAL A 11 -2.74 -21.35 -60.80
N ALA A 12 -2.49 -22.09 -61.89
CA ALA A 12 -1.26 -22.84 -62.14
C ALA A 12 -0.61 -22.36 -63.45
N ALA A 13 0.71 -22.41 -63.55
CA ALA A 13 1.43 -22.29 -64.83
C ALA A 13 2.76 -23.06 -64.82
N THR A 14 2.90 -23.96 -65.79
CA THR A 14 4.09 -24.79 -66.08
C THR A 14 5.07 -24.07 -67.01
N LEU A 15 6.37 -24.43 -67.03
CA LEU A 15 7.15 -24.55 -68.27
C LEU A 15 8.41 -25.45 -68.10
N THR A 16 9.14 -25.72 -69.18
CA THR A 16 9.80 -27.02 -69.43
C THR A 16 11.19 -26.98 -70.10
N PHE A 17 11.92 -28.11 -69.98
CA PHE A 17 12.98 -28.66 -70.88
C PHE A 17 14.49 -28.41 -70.63
N VAL A 18 15.22 -29.53 -70.47
CA VAL A 18 16.41 -30.02 -71.22
C VAL A 18 17.65 -29.12 -71.38
N SER A 19 18.79 -29.54 -70.83
CA SER A 19 19.96 -30.07 -71.60
C SER A 19 21.15 -30.45 -70.68
N CYS A 20 21.99 -31.38 -71.15
CA CYS A 20 23.31 -31.68 -70.58
C CYS A 20 24.40 -30.93 -71.36
N ASP A 21 25.59 -30.76 -70.80
CA ASP A 21 26.81 -31.19 -71.50
C ASP A 21 27.92 -31.58 -70.51
N ASP A 22 28.81 -32.46 -70.97
CA ASP A 22 30.04 -32.89 -70.28
C ASP A 22 31.16 -31.87 -70.51
N ASP A 23 32.14 -31.78 -69.59
CA ASP A 23 33.52 -31.55 -70.06
C ASP A 23 34.59 -32.19 -69.17
N SER A 24 35.67 -32.65 -69.81
CA SER A 24 36.75 -33.44 -69.21
C SER A 24 38.08 -32.70 -69.33
N GLY A 25 38.78 -32.38 -68.22
CA GLY A 25 40.01 -31.60 -68.37
C GLY A 25 40.92 -31.34 -67.16
N ASN A 26 41.64 -32.38 -66.71
CA ASN A 26 43.10 -32.34 -66.44
C ASN A 26 43.75 -31.11 -65.72
N ASN A 27 44.14 -31.31 -64.44
CA ASN A 27 45.44 -30.94 -63.85
C ASN A 27 45.98 -29.49 -64.01
N THR A 28 46.06 -28.73 -62.89
CA THR A 28 47.36 -28.40 -62.27
C THR A 28 47.24 -27.86 -60.84
N ASN A 29 47.86 -28.61 -59.92
CA ASN A 29 48.79 -28.16 -58.87
C ASN A 29 48.56 -26.84 -58.08
N ASN A 30 48.73 -26.98 -56.76
CA ASN A 30 49.45 -26.06 -55.86
C ASN A 30 48.66 -25.06 -54.99
N ILE A 31 48.61 -25.41 -53.69
CA ILE A 31 48.79 -24.54 -52.51
C ILE A 31 47.62 -23.65 -52.02
N ASN A 32 47.26 -23.90 -50.76
CA ASN A 32 46.57 -23.06 -49.78
C ASN A 32 45.23 -22.43 -50.20
N ASN A 33 44.14 -23.02 -49.72
CA ASN A 33 43.30 -22.24 -48.80
C ASN A 33 42.73 -23.11 -47.69
N THR A 34 42.86 -22.63 -46.45
CA THR A 34 42.30 -23.24 -45.24
C THR A 34 40.84 -22.81 -45.10
N ASN A 35 40.01 -23.59 -44.40
CA ASN A 35 38.59 -23.33 -44.09
C ASN A 35 37.61 -23.40 -45.28
N ASN A 36 37.10 -24.60 -45.54
CA ASN A 36 35.70 -24.79 -45.95
C ASN A 36 35.21 -26.16 -45.49
N VAL A 37 34.48 -26.21 -44.37
CA VAL A 37 33.88 -27.43 -43.83
C VAL A 37 32.38 -27.38 -44.08
N ASN A 38 31.96 -27.81 -45.28
CA ASN A 38 30.59 -28.26 -45.59
C ASN A 38 30.54 -28.80 -47.04
N ASN A 39 30.82 -30.09 -47.22
CA ASN A 39 30.54 -30.80 -48.47
C ASN A 39 30.20 -32.28 -48.20
N THR A 40 28.92 -32.61 -48.34
CA THR A 40 28.26 -33.83 -47.86
C THR A 40 28.50 -35.08 -48.73
N ASN A 41 29.65 -35.20 -49.41
CA ASN A 41 29.87 -36.26 -50.42
C ASN A 41 31.33 -36.76 -50.54
N ASN A 42 31.95 -37.20 -49.43
CA ASN A 42 33.19 -38.00 -49.49
C ASN A 42 33.25 -39.07 -48.38
N VAL A 43 32.96 -40.32 -48.75
CA VAL A 43 32.74 -41.44 -47.81
C VAL A 43 34.03 -42.21 -47.44
N ASN A 44 35.23 -41.70 -47.77
CA ASN A 44 36.50 -42.41 -47.54
C ASN A 44 37.65 -41.48 -47.07
N ASN A 45 37.43 -40.72 -46.00
CA ASN A 45 38.51 -40.03 -45.29
C ASN A 45 38.56 -40.48 -43.82
N THR A 46 39.68 -41.11 -43.42
CA THR A 46 39.83 -41.74 -42.09
C THR A 46 40.11 -40.76 -40.94
N ASN A 47 40.01 -39.45 -41.18
CA ASN A 47 40.19 -38.39 -40.19
C ASN A 47 38.97 -37.43 -40.15
N ASN A 48 37.75 -37.97 -40.11
CA ASN A 48 36.55 -37.20 -39.78
C ASN A 48 36.13 -37.53 -38.34
N VAL A 49 36.19 -36.55 -37.44
CA VAL A 49 35.83 -36.70 -36.01
C VAL A 49 34.36 -36.40 -35.70
N ASN A 50 33.56 -36.08 -36.72
CA ASN A 50 32.11 -35.96 -36.59
C ASN A 50 31.43 -37.06 -37.42
N ASN A 51 31.58 -38.31 -36.96
CA ASN A 51 30.78 -39.43 -37.38
C ASN A 51 30.10 -39.98 -36.12
N LEU A 52 29.04 -39.28 -35.69
CA LEU A 52 28.15 -39.63 -34.59
C LEU A 52 27.44 -40.94 -34.97
N ASN A 53 27.98 -42.06 -34.52
CA ASN A 53 27.75 -43.36 -35.15
C ASN A 53 27.85 -44.45 -34.10
N CYS A 54 26.74 -44.64 -33.39
CA CYS A 54 26.60 -45.57 -32.31
C CYS A 54 27.19 -46.97 -32.58
N GLY A 55 28.01 -47.46 -31.66
CA GLY A 55 28.78 -48.70 -31.77
C GLY A 55 30.20 -48.49 -32.32
N ASN A 56 30.78 -47.31 -32.14
CA ASN A 56 32.15 -46.97 -32.53
C ASN A 56 33.20 -47.43 -31.48
N GLY A 57 32.77 -47.70 -30.24
CA GLY A 57 33.60 -48.14 -29.11
C GLY A 57 34.11 -47.03 -28.19
N ALA A 58 33.59 -45.81 -28.30
CA ALA A 58 33.85 -44.69 -27.40
C ALA A 58 32.62 -43.78 -27.30
N ILE A 59 32.36 -43.24 -26.11
CA ILE A 59 31.33 -42.22 -25.90
C ILE A 59 31.87 -40.88 -26.40
N ASP A 60 31.34 -40.37 -27.51
CA ASP A 60 31.69 -39.04 -28.03
C ASP A 60 30.47 -38.24 -28.58
N GLY A 61 30.65 -36.92 -28.70
CA GLY A 61 29.58 -36.01 -29.11
C GLY A 61 28.44 -35.90 -28.07
N GLU A 62 27.23 -36.24 -28.50
CA GLU A 62 25.98 -36.21 -27.71
C GLU A 62 25.52 -37.63 -27.29
N GLU A 63 26.34 -38.66 -27.52
CA GLU A 63 26.02 -40.04 -27.16
C GLU A 63 26.07 -40.24 -25.63
N SER A 64 25.07 -40.91 -25.06
CA SER A 64 25.01 -41.19 -23.60
C SER A 64 25.78 -42.46 -23.21
N CYS A 65 25.96 -43.36 -24.17
CA CYS A 65 26.69 -44.62 -24.06
C CYS A 65 27.12 -45.06 -25.47
N ASP A 66 28.07 -46.01 -25.60
CA ASP A 66 28.38 -46.66 -26.87
C ASP A 66 28.54 -48.18 -26.70
N GLY A 67 27.55 -48.95 -27.17
CA GLY A 67 27.61 -50.41 -27.19
C GLY A 67 27.66 -51.04 -25.78
N THR A 68 28.88 -51.35 -25.31
CA THR A 68 29.13 -51.85 -23.94
C THR A 68 29.85 -50.83 -23.05
N GLU A 69 30.21 -49.68 -23.59
CA GLU A 69 30.80 -48.57 -22.84
C GLU A 69 29.66 -47.68 -22.32
N LEU A 70 29.35 -47.82 -21.03
CA LEU A 70 28.24 -47.12 -20.36
C LEU A 70 28.72 -45.90 -19.54
N GLY A 71 29.99 -45.51 -19.65
CA GLY A 71 30.54 -44.33 -18.96
C GLY A 71 30.62 -44.48 -17.44
N GLY A 72 30.47 -45.70 -16.93
CA GLY A 72 30.35 -45.99 -15.50
C GLY A 72 28.91 -45.99 -14.97
N ALA A 73 27.90 -45.76 -15.82
CA ALA A 73 26.50 -45.89 -15.43
C ALA A 73 26.06 -47.36 -15.37
N ASP A 74 25.30 -47.68 -14.33
CA ASP A 74 24.41 -48.82 -14.20
C ASP A 74 22.98 -48.36 -13.83
N CYS A 75 22.01 -49.28 -13.83
CA CYS A 75 20.61 -48.97 -13.54
C CYS A 75 20.40 -48.16 -12.25
N THR A 76 21.15 -48.47 -11.17
CA THR A 76 21.03 -47.80 -9.87
C THR A 76 21.60 -46.37 -9.87
N THR A 77 22.55 -46.09 -10.78
CA THR A 77 23.19 -44.77 -10.89
C THR A 77 22.45 -43.78 -11.79
N LEU A 78 21.43 -44.21 -12.54
CA LEU A 78 20.68 -43.33 -13.45
C LEU A 78 19.73 -42.35 -12.75
N GLY A 79 19.51 -42.48 -11.43
CA GLY A 79 18.57 -41.63 -10.69
C GLY A 79 17.08 -41.90 -10.95
N LEU A 80 16.76 -42.96 -11.70
CA LEU A 80 15.39 -43.33 -12.12
C LEU A 80 14.74 -44.39 -11.21
N GLY A 81 15.10 -44.43 -9.92
CA GLY A 81 14.54 -45.35 -8.93
C GLY A 81 14.95 -46.83 -9.01
N PHE A 82 15.57 -47.29 -10.11
CA PHE A 82 15.93 -48.71 -10.28
C PHE A 82 16.81 -49.26 -9.15
N THR A 83 16.40 -50.40 -8.58
CA THR A 83 17.12 -51.09 -7.50
C THR A 83 18.09 -52.17 -7.97
N GLY A 84 18.09 -52.52 -9.27
CA GLY A 84 19.02 -53.48 -9.86
C GLY A 84 18.90 -53.64 -11.38
N GLY A 85 19.29 -54.81 -11.90
CA GLY A 85 19.18 -55.20 -13.31
C GLY A 85 20.42 -54.93 -14.19
N GLU A 86 20.29 -55.16 -15.49
CA GLU A 86 21.36 -55.02 -16.49
C GLU A 86 21.08 -53.81 -17.39
N LEU A 87 21.90 -52.77 -17.28
CA LEU A 87 21.79 -51.59 -18.15
C LEU A 87 22.45 -51.89 -19.51
N ALA A 88 21.77 -51.57 -20.61
CA ALA A 88 22.30 -51.71 -21.96
C ALA A 88 22.38 -50.37 -22.69
N CYS A 89 23.03 -50.35 -23.85
CA CYS A 89 23.03 -49.21 -24.78
C CYS A 89 22.28 -49.60 -26.05
N ASN A 90 21.28 -48.81 -26.46
CA ASN A 90 20.53 -49.08 -27.68
C ASN A 90 21.27 -48.58 -28.94
N SER A 91 20.76 -48.94 -30.12
CA SER A 91 21.38 -48.57 -31.42
C SER A 91 21.31 -47.07 -31.77
N SER A 92 20.72 -46.25 -30.90
CA SER A 92 20.68 -44.79 -30.99
C SER A 92 21.58 -44.12 -29.95
N CYS A 93 22.39 -44.90 -29.22
CA CYS A 93 23.32 -44.46 -28.18
C CYS A 93 22.69 -43.67 -27.03
N ALA A 94 21.45 -44.04 -26.71
CA ALA A 94 20.81 -43.76 -25.43
C ALA A 94 20.79 -45.04 -24.57
N PHE A 95 20.72 -44.86 -23.25
CA PHE A 95 20.56 -45.95 -22.30
C PHE A 95 19.27 -46.74 -22.56
N ASP A 96 19.37 -48.07 -22.53
CA ASP A 96 18.26 -49.01 -22.61
C ASP A 96 18.02 -49.61 -21.23
N THR A 97 16.99 -49.11 -20.56
CA THR A 97 16.61 -49.47 -19.20
C THR A 97 15.63 -50.65 -19.14
N THR A 98 15.31 -51.30 -20.27
CA THR A 98 14.28 -52.35 -20.32
C THR A 98 14.62 -53.64 -19.56
N LEU A 99 15.87 -53.79 -19.12
CA LEU A 99 16.36 -54.88 -18.28
C LEU A 99 16.82 -54.41 -16.89
N CYS A 100 16.53 -53.16 -16.52
CA CYS A 100 16.66 -52.68 -15.15
C CYS A 100 15.54 -53.24 -14.26
N GLU A 101 15.85 -53.56 -13.01
CA GLU A 101 14.94 -54.18 -12.05
C GLU A 101 14.49 -53.16 -10.98
N GLY A 102 13.20 -53.24 -10.60
CA GLY A 102 12.60 -52.44 -9.53
C GLY A 102 12.75 -50.94 -9.75
N GLY A 103 12.26 -50.46 -10.89
CA GLY A 103 12.02 -49.02 -11.11
C GLY A 103 10.65 -48.62 -10.61
N ILE A 104 10.34 -47.34 -10.77
CA ILE A 104 9.06 -46.70 -10.45
C ILE A 104 7.90 -47.42 -11.17
N GLU A 105 7.08 -48.18 -10.42
CA GLU A 105 5.91 -48.91 -10.93
C GLU A 105 4.62 -48.20 -10.51
N CYS A 106 4.27 -47.14 -11.25
CA CYS A 106 3.09 -46.34 -10.98
C CYS A 106 1.79 -47.16 -10.97
N GLY A 107 1.02 -47.04 -9.89
CA GLY A 107 -0.23 -47.76 -9.65
C GLY A 107 -0.08 -49.03 -8.80
N ASN A 108 1.03 -49.18 -8.08
CA ASN A 108 1.28 -50.29 -7.16
C ASN A 108 0.60 -50.11 -5.77
N GLY A 109 0.23 -48.87 -5.44
CA GLY A 109 -0.48 -48.45 -4.23
C GLY A 109 0.40 -47.99 -3.07
N VAL A 110 1.67 -47.64 -3.32
CA VAL A 110 2.64 -47.11 -2.35
C VAL A 110 3.57 -46.12 -3.04
N ILE A 111 3.66 -44.88 -2.53
CA ILE A 111 4.65 -43.91 -3.03
C ILE A 111 6.08 -44.39 -2.74
N GLU A 112 6.90 -44.59 -3.77
CA GLU A 112 8.32 -44.93 -3.63
C GLU A 112 9.26 -44.21 -4.62
N GLY A 113 10.56 -44.18 -4.28
CA GLY A 113 11.60 -43.57 -5.12
C GLY A 113 11.43 -42.05 -5.29
N THR A 114 11.01 -41.64 -6.49
CA THR A 114 10.76 -40.23 -6.86
C THR A 114 9.34 -40.01 -7.41
N GLU A 115 8.40 -40.90 -7.09
CA GLU A 115 6.97 -40.70 -7.35
C GLU A 115 6.45 -39.51 -6.52
N ALA A 116 5.61 -38.66 -7.12
CA ALA A 116 4.90 -37.63 -6.37
C ALA A 116 3.66 -38.21 -5.65
N CYS A 117 3.06 -39.23 -6.25
CA CYS A 117 1.89 -39.98 -5.80
C CYS A 117 1.92 -41.38 -6.43
N ASP A 118 1.13 -42.33 -5.94
CA ASP A 118 0.82 -43.59 -6.62
C ASP A 118 -0.68 -43.89 -6.53
N GLY A 119 -1.40 -43.78 -7.65
CA GLY A 119 -2.80 -44.20 -7.77
C GLY A 119 -3.75 -43.44 -6.84
N THR A 120 -4.02 -44.00 -5.66
CA THR A 120 -4.81 -43.35 -4.58
C THR A 120 -3.99 -42.95 -3.36
N ASP A 121 -2.70 -43.30 -3.32
CA ASP A 121 -1.76 -42.81 -2.33
C ASP A 121 -1.19 -41.47 -2.82
N LEU A 122 -1.74 -40.37 -2.28
CA LEU A 122 -1.29 -39.00 -2.55
C LEU A 122 -0.35 -38.49 -1.43
N GLY A 123 0.04 -39.37 -0.50
CA GLY A 123 0.85 -39.00 0.65
C GLY A 123 0.12 -38.04 1.58
N VAL A 124 0.66 -36.83 1.72
CA VAL A 124 0.06 -35.71 2.49
C VAL A 124 -0.49 -34.60 1.59
N ALA A 125 -0.48 -34.79 0.27
CA ALA A 125 -0.90 -33.78 -0.69
C ALA A 125 -2.40 -33.85 -1.01
N ASP A 126 -2.98 -32.67 -1.14
CA ASP A 126 -4.31 -32.36 -1.67
C ASP A 126 -4.19 -31.08 -2.52
N CYS A 127 -5.26 -30.68 -3.22
CA CYS A 127 -5.23 -29.50 -4.09
C CYS A 127 -4.75 -28.22 -3.37
N THR A 128 -5.09 -28.06 -2.08
CA THR A 128 -4.74 -26.87 -1.28
C THR A 128 -3.28 -26.83 -0.83
N THR A 129 -2.65 -28.00 -0.70
CA THR A 129 -1.28 -28.15 -0.17
C THR A 129 -0.21 -28.18 -1.26
N LEU A 130 -0.59 -28.20 -2.54
CA LEU A 130 0.35 -28.14 -3.67
C LEU A 130 1.02 -26.77 -3.87
N GLY A 131 0.53 -25.70 -3.23
CA GLY A 131 1.07 -24.34 -3.40
C GLY A 131 0.79 -23.71 -4.77
N LEU A 132 -0.18 -24.24 -5.52
CA LEU A 132 -0.53 -23.82 -6.89
C LEU A 132 -1.80 -22.93 -6.96
N GLY A 133 -2.32 -22.45 -5.83
CA GLY A 133 -3.46 -21.52 -5.78
C GLY A 133 -4.87 -22.15 -5.82
N PHE A 134 -5.00 -23.47 -5.78
CA PHE A 134 -6.31 -24.13 -5.67
C PHE A 134 -6.86 -24.03 -4.24
N ILE A 135 -8.17 -23.78 -4.10
CA ILE A 135 -8.86 -23.65 -2.80
C ILE A 135 -9.61 -24.94 -2.38
N GLY A 136 -9.68 -25.93 -3.28
CA GLY A 136 -10.46 -27.14 -3.07
C GLY A 136 -10.35 -28.14 -4.24
N GLY A 137 -11.36 -28.99 -4.40
CA GLY A 137 -11.41 -30.03 -5.44
C GLY A 137 -10.81 -31.39 -5.04
N GLU A 138 -10.78 -32.31 -6.01
CA GLU A 138 -10.30 -33.69 -5.85
C GLU A 138 -8.94 -33.84 -6.54
N LEU A 139 -7.87 -34.01 -5.77
CA LEU A 139 -6.54 -34.29 -6.32
C LEU A 139 -6.47 -35.75 -6.78
N ALA A 140 -5.86 -36.00 -7.94
CA ALA A 140 -5.65 -37.35 -8.45
C ALA A 140 -4.16 -37.59 -8.78
N CYS A 141 -3.83 -38.86 -9.08
CA CYS A 141 -2.52 -39.27 -9.58
C CYS A 141 -2.65 -39.82 -11.00
N ASP A 142 -1.78 -39.40 -11.92
CA ASP A 142 -1.81 -39.87 -13.30
C ASP A 142 -0.98 -41.15 -13.54
N ASP A 143 -1.11 -41.74 -14.74
CA ASP A 143 -0.37 -42.95 -15.16
C ASP A 143 1.18 -42.74 -15.23
N SER A 144 1.69 -41.53 -14.97
CA SER A 144 3.11 -41.19 -14.87
C SER A 144 3.58 -40.85 -13.45
N CYS A 145 2.70 -41.00 -12.46
CA CYS A 145 2.93 -40.69 -11.05
C CYS A 145 3.27 -39.21 -10.79
N ALA A 146 2.66 -38.35 -11.59
CA ALA A 146 2.52 -36.93 -11.34
C ALA A 146 1.12 -36.61 -10.80
N PHE A 147 1.00 -35.52 -10.06
CA PHE A 147 -0.28 -35.00 -9.58
C PHE A 147 -1.15 -34.49 -10.74
N ASP A 148 -2.34 -35.08 -10.91
CA ASP A 148 -3.37 -34.59 -11.82
C ASP A 148 -4.25 -33.58 -11.09
N THR A 149 -4.05 -32.30 -11.40
CA THR A 149 -4.78 -31.18 -10.82
C THR A 149 -6.04 -30.80 -11.60
N THR A 150 -6.45 -31.57 -12.62
CA THR A 150 -7.58 -31.18 -13.50
C THR A 150 -8.95 -31.19 -12.83
N LEU A 151 -9.05 -31.75 -11.62
CA LEU A 151 -10.23 -31.74 -10.75
C LEU A 151 -10.04 -30.90 -9.47
N CYS A 152 -8.93 -30.15 -9.37
CA CYS A 152 -8.78 -29.13 -8.35
C CYS A 152 -9.66 -27.90 -8.67
N GLU A 153 -10.21 -27.29 -7.62
CA GLU A 153 -11.03 -26.08 -7.73
C GLU A 153 -10.13 -24.86 -7.58
N GLU A 154 -9.95 -24.11 -8.68
CA GLU A 154 -9.35 -22.78 -8.65
C GLU A 154 -10.19 -21.85 -7.78
N GLY A 155 -9.54 -20.97 -7.02
CA GLY A 155 -10.23 -19.96 -6.20
C GLY A 155 -10.93 -18.89 -7.03
N PRO A 156 -11.77 -18.05 -6.40
CA PRO A 156 -12.16 -16.79 -7.01
C PRO A 156 -10.87 -16.03 -7.39
N SER A 157 -10.79 -15.65 -8.66
CA SER A 157 -9.54 -15.31 -9.32
C SER A 157 -9.49 -13.83 -9.63
N CYS A 158 -8.65 -13.10 -8.90
CA CYS A 158 -8.53 -11.67 -9.07
C CYS A 158 -8.17 -11.26 -10.52
N GLY A 159 -8.97 -10.36 -11.09
CA GLY A 159 -8.87 -9.88 -12.46
C GLY A 159 -9.91 -10.46 -13.44
N ASP A 160 -10.97 -11.12 -12.97
CA ASP A 160 -12.01 -11.72 -13.83
C ASP A 160 -13.16 -10.77 -14.20
N GLY A 161 -13.28 -9.63 -13.49
CA GLY A 161 -14.30 -8.61 -13.66
C GLY A 161 -15.54 -8.75 -12.76
N VAL A 162 -15.53 -9.68 -11.79
CA VAL A 162 -16.65 -9.91 -10.86
C VAL A 162 -16.11 -10.16 -9.45
N ALA A 163 -16.38 -9.25 -8.52
CA ALA A 163 -15.91 -9.40 -7.15
C ALA A 163 -16.80 -10.40 -6.40
N GLU A 164 -16.33 -11.64 -6.25
CA GLU A 164 -17.06 -12.73 -5.62
C GLU A 164 -16.36 -13.29 -4.38
N GLY A 165 -16.83 -14.43 -3.87
CA GLY A 165 -16.29 -15.11 -2.68
C GLY A 165 -15.83 -14.20 -1.54
N THR A 166 -14.53 -14.24 -1.28
CA THR A 166 -13.80 -13.51 -0.22
C THR A 166 -13.08 -12.26 -0.70
N GLU A 167 -13.12 -11.92 -1.99
CA GLU A 167 -12.45 -10.75 -2.56
C GLU A 167 -13.01 -9.46 -1.97
N ALA A 168 -12.19 -8.42 -1.77
CA ALA A 168 -12.72 -7.11 -1.36
C ALA A 168 -13.34 -6.38 -2.56
N CYS A 169 -12.71 -6.50 -3.71
CA CYS A 169 -13.04 -5.93 -5.01
C CYS A 169 -12.48 -6.86 -6.12
N ASP A 170 -12.85 -6.62 -7.37
CA ASP A 170 -12.16 -7.12 -8.57
C ASP A 170 -12.19 -6.01 -9.62
N THR A 171 -11.03 -5.55 -10.11
CA THR A 171 -10.91 -4.50 -11.14
C THR A 171 -11.84 -3.30 -10.90
N ASP A 172 -12.92 -3.16 -11.68
CA ASP A 172 -13.92 -2.09 -11.57
C ASP A 172 -15.11 -2.46 -10.64
N ASP A 173 -15.28 -3.74 -10.29
CA ASP A 173 -16.28 -4.20 -9.32
C ASP A 173 -15.78 -4.01 -7.88
N LEU A 174 -15.91 -2.78 -7.39
CA LEU A 174 -15.53 -2.39 -6.03
C LEU A 174 -16.58 -2.79 -4.96
N LYS A 175 -17.49 -3.74 -5.26
CA LYS A 175 -18.65 -4.10 -4.40
C LYS A 175 -19.48 -2.89 -3.94
N ALA A 176 -19.58 -1.89 -4.82
CA ALA A 176 -20.18 -0.57 -4.56
C ALA A 176 -19.58 0.19 -3.35
N GLN A 177 -18.28 0.02 -3.09
CA GLN A 177 -17.50 0.90 -2.25
C GLN A 177 -16.87 2.05 -3.07
N ASP A 178 -16.65 3.17 -2.40
CA ASP A 178 -15.76 4.26 -2.81
C ASP A 178 -14.95 4.74 -1.59
N CYS A 179 -13.99 5.63 -1.79
CA CYS A 179 -13.13 6.14 -0.71
C CYS A 179 -13.94 6.67 0.51
N THR A 180 -15.11 7.27 0.29
CA THR A 180 -15.96 7.82 1.35
C THR A 180 -16.77 6.75 2.10
N THR A 181 -17.07 5.61 1.48
CA THR A 181 -17.87 4.54 2.09
C THR A 181 -17.05 3.51 2.87
N LEU A 182 -15.74 3.41 2.62
CA LEU A 182 -14.84 2.48 3.33
C LEU A 182 -14.77 2.70 4.85
N GLY A 183 -15.17 3.87 5.35
CA GLY A 183 -15.15 4.18 6.79
C GLY A 183 -13.76 4.48 7.36
N LEU A 184 -12.76 4.66 6.48
CA LEU A 184 -11.35 4.92 6.84
C LEU A 184 -10.98 6.43 6.88
N GLY A 185 -11.97 7.33 6.79
CA GLY A 185 -11.76 8.78 6.97
C GLY A 185 -11.39 9.57 5.71
N PHE A 186 -11.37 8.95 4.52
CA PHE A 186 -11.18 9.68 3.26
C PHE A 186 -12.41 10.55 2.93
N THR A 187 -12.18 11.70 2.29
CA THR A 187 -13.23 12.67 1.93
C THR A 187 -13.57 12.70 0.44
N GLY A 188 -12.84 11.92 -0.37
CA GLY A 188 -13.02 11.78 -1.81
C GLY A 188 -11.86 10.98 -2.42
N GLY A 189 -11.63 11.14 -3.73
CA GLY A 189 -10.60 10.43 -4.48
C GLY A 189 -11.15 9.28 -5.31
N GLU A 190 -10.26 8.57 -5.98
CA GLU A 190 -10.57 7.40 -6.80
C GLU A 190 -10.16 6.14 -6.02
N LEU A 191 -11.12 5.22 -5.82
CA LEU A 191 -10.85 3.93 -5.20
C LEU A 191 -10.54 2.93 -6.31
N ALA A 192 -9.46 2.16 -6.17
CA ALA A 192 -9.10 1.14 -7.14
C ALA A 192 -9.00 -0.24 -6.47
N CYS A 193 -8.78 -1.28 -7.28
CA CYS A 193 -8.55 -2.64 -6.83
C CYS A 193 -7.15 -3.10 -7.20
N THR A 194 -6.41 -3.64 -6.23
CA THR A 194 -5.09 -4.24 -6.49
C THR A 194 -5.21 -5.58 -7.21
N ASN A 195 -4.11 -6.04 -7.83
CA ASN A 195 -4.01 -7.41 -8.36
C ASN A 195 -4.12 -8.51 -7.27
N GLY A 196 -4.13 -8.14 -5.98
CA GLY A 196 -4.40 -9.03 -4.84
C GLY A 196 -5.86 -9.03 -4.36
N CYS A 197 -6.74 -8.30 -5.04
CA CYS A 197 -8.16 -8.13 -4.69
C CYS A 197 -8.40 -7.49 -3.31
N GLU A 198 -7.46 -6.63 -2.92
CA GLU A 198 -7.55 -5.66 -1.84
C GLU A 198 -7.84 -4.26 -2.40
N PHE A 199 -8.53 -3.42 -1.63
CA PHE A 199 -8.80 -2.03 -1.99
C PHE A 199 -7.50 -1.21 -2.00
N ASP A 200 -7.17 -0.63 -3.17
CA ASP A 200 -6.12 0.36 -3.30
C ASP A 200 -6.66 1.73 -2.90
N THR A 201 -6.05 2.31 -1.86
CA THR A 201 -6.45 3.60 -1.30
C THR A 201 -5.43 4.72 -1.55
N ASP A 202 -4.38 4.50 -2.34
CA ASP A 202 -3.34 5.49 -2.61
C ASP A 202 -3.86 6.71 -3.39
N SER A 203 -4.94 6.51 -4.16
CA SER A 203 -5.67 7.58 -4.87
C SER A 203 -6.87 8.13 -4.09
N CYS A 204 -7.10 7.67 -2.86
CA CYS A 204 -8.10 8.25 -1.96
C CYS A 204 -7.58 9.53 -1.28
N ILE A 205 -8.41 10.56 -1.24
CA ILE A 205 -8.07 11.86 -0.67
C ILE A 205 -8.27 11.77 0.86
N THR A 206 -7.18 11.61 1.59
CA THR A 206 -7.14 11.82 3.04
C THR A 206 -7.27 13.30 3.36
N LYS A 207 -8.05 13.64 4.39
CA LYS A 207 -7.91 14.95 5.04
C LYS A 207 -6.75 14.88 6.04
N THR A 208 -5.59 15.39 5.64
CA THR A 208 -4.49 15.72 6.58
C THR A 208 -4.46 17.22 6.83
N PRO A 209 -4.51 17.71 8.08
CA PRO A 209 -4.62 16.95 9.34
C PRO A 209 -6.03 16.42 9.64
N LEU A 210 -6.11 15.45 10.56
CA LEU A 210 -7.18 14.46 10.66
C LEU A 210 -8.27 14.80 11.72
N CYS A 211 -8.88 15.96 11.53
CA CYS A 211 -9.90 16.53 12.42
C CYS A 211 -10.96 15.54 12.97
N GLY A 212 -10.93 15.36 14.28
CA GLY A 212 -11.82 14.56 15.11
C GLY A 212 -11.13 13.45 15.91
N ASP A 213 -9.80 13.35 15.90
CA ASP A 213 -9.05 12.23 16.49
C ASP A 213 -8.67 12.44 17.99
N GLY A 214 -8.81 13.68 18.49
CA GLY A 214 -8.51 14.08 19.86
C GLY A 214 -7.07 14.60 20.09
N ILE A 215 -6.24 14.67 19.06
CA ILE A 215 -4.86 15.16 19.06
C ILE A 215 -4.82 16.52 18.33
N LEU A 216 -3.95 17.45 18.74
CA LEU A 216 -3.79 18.71 18.03
C LEU A 216 -2.65 18.62 17.02
N ASP A 217 -3.00 18.43 15.75
CA ASP A 217 -2.04 18.23 14.67
C ASP A 217 -1.38 19.53 14.15
N ASN A 218 -0.24 19.39 13.46
CA ASN A 218 0.46 20.52 12.86
C ASN A 218 -0.28 21.07 11.62
N GLY A 219 -1.21 21.98 11.88
CA GLY A 219 -2.06 22.63 10.88
C GLY A 219 -3.44 22.99 11.40
N GLU A 220 -3.84 22.41 12.54
CA GLU A 220 -5.15 22.61 13.14
C GLU A 220 -5.19 23.76 14.14
N LEU A 221 -6.34 24.42 14.23
CA LEU A 221 -6.60 25.41 15.28
C LEU A 221 -7.08 24.72 16.57
N CYS A 222 -7.75 23.58 16.44
CA CYS A 222 -8.28 22.75 17.50
C CYS A 222 -8.59 21.35 16.96
N ASP A 223 -8.71 20.37 17.85
CA ASP A 223 -9.38 19.09 17.57
C ASP A 223 -10.35 18.80 18.72
N GLY A 224 -11.62 18.51 18.45
CA GLY A 224 -12.56 18.05 19.48
C GLY A 224 -12.60 18.88 20.78
N GLN A 225 -11.92 18.41 21.83
CA GLN A 225 -11.68 19.12 23.10
C GLN A 225 -10.24 19.67 23.28
N ALA A 226 -9.30 19.30 22.42
CA ALA A 226 -7.95 19.85 22.32
C ALA A 226 -7.96 21.23 21.64
N LEU A 227 -8.53 22.23 22.32
CA LEU A 227 -8.76 23.58 21.79
C LEU A 227 -7.50 24.49 21.75
N ASN A 228 -6.30 23.92 21.68
CA ASN A 228 -5.02 24.66 21.72
C ASN A 228 -4.91 25.69 22.88
N GLY A 229 -5.50 25.37 24.04
CA GLY A 229 -5.54 26.24 25.21
C GLY A 229 -6.54 27.41 25.16
N ALA A 230 -7.34 27.53 24.09
CA ALA A 230 -8.36 28.56 23.95
C ALA A 230 -9.48 28.43 25.02
N SER A 231 -9.98 29.57 25.47
CA SER A 231 -10.99 29.69 26.51
C SER A 231 -12.04 30.75 26.15
N CYS A 232 -13.25 30.65 26.72
CA CYS A 232 -14.29 31.66 26.51
C CYS A 232 -13.84 33.09 26.90
N THR A 233 -12.87 33.23 27.81
CA THR A 233 -12.28 34.53 28.17
C THR A 233 -11.44 35.16 27.07
N ASP A 234 -10.86 34.38 26.15
CA ASP A 234 -10.11 34.91 25.00
C ASP A 234 -11.05 35.55 23.96
N TYR A 235 -12.31 35.11 23.93
CA TYR A 235 -13.39 35.64 23.08
C TYR A 235 -14.27 36.67 23.81
N GLY A 236 -13.86 37.14 25.00
CA GLY A 236 -14.55 38.20 25.74
C GLY A 236 -15.74 37.76 26.60
N TYR A 237 -15.92 36.45 26.84
CA TYR A 237 -16.99 35.91 27.67
C TYR A 237 -16.49 35.48 29.07
N THR A 238 -17.37 35.46 30.08
CA THR A 238 -16.97 35.13 31.47
C THR A 238 -17.00 33.63 31.83
N GLY A 239 -17.39 32.75 30.91
CA GLY A 239 -17.42 31.29 31.11
C GLY A 239 -18.13 30.55 29.97
N GLY A 240 -18.51 29.29 30.20
CA GLY A 240 -19.18 28.41 29.22
C GLY A 240 -18.22 27.46 28.49
N PRO A 241 -18.74 26.45 27.76
CA PRO A 241 -17.93 25.59 26.90
C PRO A 241 -17.61 26.26 25.55
N LEU A 242 -16.45 25.87 25.00
CA LEU A 242 -16.06 26.07 23.60
C LEU A 242 -16.16 24.74 22.86
N TYR A 243 -16.29 24.80 21.54
CA TYR A 243 -16.23 23.62 20.65
C TYR A 243 -15.29 23.88 19.49
N CYS A 244 -14.65 22.83 18.97
CA CYS A 244 -14.03 22.88 17.65
C CYS A 244 -15.09 22.69 16.56
N ASN A 245 -14.93 23.33 15.39
CA ASN A 245 -15.77 23.01 14.23
C ASN A 245 -15.32 21.70 13.56
N ALA A 246 -16.20 21.10 12.74
CA ALA A 246 -15.92 19.83 12.06
C ALA A 246 -14.80 19.90 10.99
N THR A 247 -14.27 21.10 10.73
CA THR A 247 -13.14 21.33 9.81
C THR A 247 -11.82 21.60 10.52
N CYS A 248 -11.82 21.79 11.85
CA CYS A 248 -10.65 22.05 12.71
C CYS A 248 -9.87 23.34 12.41
N ASP A 249 -10.51 24.26 11.68
CA ASP A 249 -10.00 25.58 11.30
C ASP A 249 -10.67 26.74 12.07
N ALA A 250 -11.73 26.49 12.85
CA ALA A 250 -12.37 27.51 13.69
C ALA A 250 -12.83 27.00 15.07
N ILE A 251 -12.61 27.85 16.08
CA ILE A 251 -13.19 27.71 17.42
C ILE A 251 -14.61 28.30 17.42
N ILE A 252 -15.59 27.50 17.84
CA ILE A 252 -16.99 27.91 17.98
C ILE A 252 -17.22 28.47 19.40
N SER A 253 -17.41 29.78 19.50
CA SER A 253 -17.66 30.50 20.77
C SER A 253 -19.14 30.68 21.12
N SER A 254 -20.08 30.15 20.31
CA SER A 254 -21.53 30.39 20.46
C SER A 254 -22.15 29.83 21.75
N ALA A 255 -21.47 28.90 22.43
CA ALA A 255 -21.88 28.34 23.72
C ALA A 255 -21.19 28.99 24.94
N CYS A 256 -20.33 29.99 24.72
CA CYS A 256 -19.81 30.81 25.80
C CYS A 256 -20.94 31.62 26.47
N THR A 257 -20.75 31.93 27.75
CA THR A 257 -21.76 32.54 28.62
C THR A 257 -21.19 33.69 29.44
N ASN A 258 -21.95 34.78 29.54
CA ASN A 258 -21.68 35.88 30.45
C ASN A 258 -22.47 35.66 31.75
N THR A 259 -21.90 34.87 32.64
CA THR A 259 -22.52 34.39 33.89
C THR A 259 -22.75 35.47 34.96
N ASN A 260 -22.51 36.74 34.66
CA ASN A 260 -22.56 37.82 35.65
C ASN A 260 -23.01 39.20 35.14
N ALA A 261 -23.48 39.31 33.88
CA ALA A 261 -24.13 40.53 33.41
C ALA A 261 -25.55 40.61 33.98
N VAL A 262 -25.88 41.67 34.75
CA VAL A 262 -27.18 41.77 35.44
C VAL A 262 -27.91 43.04 35.02
N CYS A 263 -28.66 42.90 33.94
CA CYS A 263 -29.35 44.00 33.28
C CYS A 263 -30.24 44.87 34.18
N GLY A 264 -29.99 46.17 34.17
CA GLY A 264 -30.74 47.20 34.89
C GLY A 264 -30.22 47.47 36.30
N ASN A 265 -28.96 47.16 36.59
CA ASN A 265 -28.30 47.41 37.87
C ASN A 265 -27.63 48.80 37.97
N GLY A 266 -27.46 49.49 36.84
CA GLY A 266 -26.86 50.82 36.72
C GLY A 266 -25.36 50.82 36.37
N VAL A 267 -24.79 49.69 35.94
CA VAL A 267 -23.40 49.54 35.51
C VAL A 267 -23.36 48.80 34.19
N LEU A 268 -22.79 49.41 33.15
CA LEU A 268 -22.61 48.76 31.85
C LEU A 268 -21.51 47.70 31.94
N GLU A 269 -21.88 46.42 31.87
CA GLU A 269 -20.97 45.29 32.05
C GLU A 269 -20.47 44.72 30.70
N PRO A 270 -19.27 44.09 30.65
CA PRO A 270 -18.76 43.51 29.41
C PRO A 270 -19.70 42.43 28.86
N GLY A 271 -20.29 42.70 27.69
CA GLY A 271 -21.29 41.84 27.04
C GLY A 271 -22.70 42.43 27.01
N GLU A 272 -22.95 43.55 27.68
CA GLU A 272 -24.20 44.33 27.57
C GLU A 272 -24.04 45.45 26.54
N GLN A 273 -25.08 45.72 25.74
CA GLN A 273 -25.08 46.89 24.84
C GLN A 273 -25.53 48.17 25.57
N CYS A 274 -26.26 48.02 26.67
CA CYS A 274 -26.74 49.08 27.56
C CYS A 274 -27.07 48.50 28.94
N ASP A 275 -27.07 49.32 29.99
CA ASP A 275 -27.76 49.03 31.26
C ASP A 275 -28.61 50.26 31.64
N GLY A 276 -29.94 50.12 31.56
CA GLY A 276 -30.87 51.21 31.89
C GLY A 276 -30.65 52.46 31.02
N ASP A 277 -30.20 53.55 31.63
CA ASP A 277 -29.83 54.81 30.95
C ASP A 277 -28.31 54.91 30.67
N GLN A 278 -27.54 53.82 30.78
CA GLN A 278 -26.09 53.77 30.52
C GLN A 278 -25.81 53.00 29.22
N TYR A 279 -25.37 53.73 28.20
CA TYR A 279 -24.95 53.24 26.89
C TYR A 279 -23.91 54.22 26.31
N THR A 280 -23.07 53.77 25.36
CA THR A 280 -21.96 54.60 24.84
C THR A 280 -22.32 55.40 23.59
N GLU A 281 -23.33 54.97 22.84
CA GLU A 281 -23.73 55.54 21.54
C GLU A 281 -25.08 56.25 21.62
N ASP A 282 -25.38 57.12 20.66
CA ASP A 282 -26.68 57.77 20.53
C ASP A 282 -27.35 57.46 19.17
N CYS A 283 -28.56 57.98 18.95
CA CYS A 283 -29.28 57.78 17.69
C CYS A 283 -28.50 58.31 16.47
N GLU A 284 -27.65 59.34 16.63
CA GLU A 284 -26.85 59.92 15.55
C GLU A 284 -25.67 59.00 15.18
N SER A 285 -25.06 58.31 16.16
CA SER A 285 -24.06 57.25 15.91
C SER A 285 -24.58 56.12 15.01
N TYR A 286 -25.89 55.84 15.04
CA TYR A 286 -26.55 54.82 14.22
C TYR A 286 -27.25 55.38 12.96
N GLY A 287 -26.97 56.63 12.57
CA GLY A 287 -27.46 57.22 11.32
C GLY A 287 -28.86 57.86 11.38
N PHE A 288 -29.52 57.88 12.54
CA PHE A 288 -30.79 58.58 12.71
C PHE A 288 -30.56 60.07 13.04
N LEU A 289 -31.55 60.93 12.74
CA LEU A 289 -31.39 62.39 12.90
C LEU A 289 -31.55 62.90 14.34
N SER A 290 -32.27 62.16 15.19
CA SER A 290 -32.52 62.50 16.59
C SER A 290 -33.25 61.35 17.31
N GLY A 291 -33.37 61.41 18.63
CA GLY A 291 -34.21 60.51 19.41
C GLY A 291 -33.67 60.27 20.80
N ASN A 292 -34.14 59.20 21.46
CA ASN A 292 -33.48 58.63 22.63
C ASN A 292 -33.41 57.12 22.43
N ILE A 293 -32.28 56.50 22.78
CA ILE A 293 -32.18 55.05 22.87
C ILE A 293 -32.75 54.59 24.21
N ALA A 294 -33.54 53.53 24.19
CA ALA A 294 -33.97 52.82 25.39
C ALA A 294 -33.17 51.52 25.53
N CYS A 295 -33.09 50.97 26.74
CA CYS A 295 -32.48 49.67 26.97
C CYS A 295 -33.57 48.60 27.21
N THR A 296 -33.51 47.47 26.49
CA THR A 296 -34.44 46.36 26.71
C THR A 296 -34.12 45.61 28.00
N ALA A 297 -35.06 44.80 28.49
CA ALA A 297 -34.85 43.94 29.66
C ALA A 297 -33.78 42.83 29.45
N ASN A 298 -33.26 42.68 28.23
CA ASN A 298 -32.18 41.76 27.86
C ASN A 298 -30.86 42.49 27.56
N CYS A 299 -30.75 43.79 27.91
CA CYS A 299 -29.56 44.62 27.73
C CYS A 299 -29.09 44.77 26.27
N THR A 300 -30.07 44.84 25.38
CA THR A 300 -29.91 45.28 23.99
C THR A 300 -30.46 46.69 23.79
N LEU A 301 -29.90 47.44 22.84
CA LEU A 301 -30.36 48.78 22.49
C LEU A 301 -31.72 48.70 21.76
N ASP A 302 -32.70 49.47 22.21
CA ASP A 302 -33.97 49.71 21.53
C ASP A 302 -33.94 51.06 20.82
N LEU A 303 -33.74 51.00 19.50
CA LEU A 303 -33.66 52.16 18.60
C LEU A 303 -35.04 52.62 18.09
N SER A 304 -36.15 52.01 18.51
CA SER A 304 -37.50 52.33 18.02
C SER A 304 -37.98 53.75 18.36
N SER A 305 -37.27 54.43 19.27
CA SER A 305 -37.49 55.84 19.64
C SER A 305 -36.49 56.82 18.98
N CYS A 306 -35.64 56.33 18.07
CA CYS A 306 -34.86 57.13 17.13
C CYS A 306 -35.72 57.55 15.92
N ILE A 307 -35.39 58.67 15.28
CA ILE A 307 -36.21 59.34 14.26
C ILE A 307 -35.33 59.80 13.09
N GLY A 308 -35.62 59.31 11.89
CA GLY A 308 -35.05 59.76 10.61
C GLY A 308 -35.46 58.80 9.49
N ASP A 309 -35.68 59.32 8.29
CA ASP A 309 -35.84 58.54 7.05
C ASP A 309 -34.62 58.87 6.18
N TYR A 310 -33.66 57.94 6.12
CA TYR A 310 -32.36 58.19 5.50
C TYR A 310 -32.45 58.22 3.96
N CYS A 311 -33.24 57.32 3.37
CA CYS A 311 -33.44 57.26 1.92
C CYS A 311 -34.12 58.53 1.36
N ALA A 312 -35.02 59.15 2.14
CA ALA A 312 -35.61 60.43 1.76
C ALA A 312 -34.63 61.62 1.77
N LEU A 313 -33.46 61.50 2.42
CA LEU A 313 -32.42 62.54 2.46
C LEU A 313 -31.43 62.43 1.31
N GLU A 314 -31.03 61.21 0.96
CA GLU A 314 -30.06 60.93 -0.12
C GLU A 314 -30.73 60.77 -1.51
N GLU A 315 -32.06 60.97 -1.59
CA GLU A 315 -32.90 60.90 -2.79
C GLU A 315 -32.99 59.50 -3.45
N TRP A 316 -32.74 58.42 -2.70
CA TRP A 316 -32.69 57.03 -3.22
C TRP A 316 -34.05 56.48 -3.68
N TYR A 317 -35.17 56.96 -3.10
CA TYR A 317 -36.49 56.58 -3.59
C TYR A 317 -36.73 56.97 -5.06
N ASN A 318 -36.93 55.97 -5.92
CA ASN A 318 -37.14 56.11 -7.38
C ASN A 318 -35.87 56.53 -8.16
N ASP A 319 -34.67 56.16 -7.69
CA ASP A 319 -33.40 56.47 -8.36
C ASP A 319 -32.96 55.46 -9.43
N GLY A 320 -33.62 54.30 -9.50
CA GLY A 320 -33.36 53.18 -10.40
C GLY A 320 -32.73 51.94 -9.76
N TYR A 321 -32.45 51.95 -8.46
CA TYR A 321 -31.95 50.81 -7.69
C TYR A 321 -33.03 50.29 -6.71
N CYS A 322 -32.73 49.25 -5.93
CA CYS A 322 -33.66 48.70 -4.94
C CYS A 322 -33.01 48.82 -3.55
N ASP A 323 -33.29 49.93 -2.87
CA ASP A 323 -32.66 50.24 -1.59
C ASP A 323 -33.51 49.79 -0.38
N HIS A 324 -32.82 49.35 0.67
CA HIS A 324 -33.45 48.69 1.83
C HIS A 324 -33.97 49.68 2.89
N CYS A 325 -34.76 50.64 2.42
CA CYS A 325 -35.12 51.86 3.11
C CYS A 325 -36.00 51.68 4.36
N GLU A 326 -36.71 50.55 4.48
CA GLU A 326 -37.49 50.16 5.66
C GLU A 326 -36.64 49.93 6.91
N LEU A 327 -35.37 49.51 6.78
CA LEU A 327 -34.44 49.40 7.92
C LEU A 327 -33.78 50.74 8.24
N LEU A 328 -33.74 51.67 7.30
CA LEU A 328 -33.15 53.01 7.45
C LEU A 328 -34.18 54.08 7.88
N GLY A 329 -35.25 53.62 8.55
CA GLY A 329 -36.31 54.46 9.13
C GLY A 329 -37.33 55.03 8.14
N GLY A 330 -37.27 54.62 6.87
CA GLY A 330 -38.23 54.94 5.83
C GLY A 330 -39.27 53.83 5.59
N THR A 331 -39.75 53.72 4.35
CA THR A 331 -40.60 52.62 3.84
C THR A 331 -39.90 51.86 2.72
N VAL A 332 -40.37 50.65 2.39
CA VAL A 332 -39.91 49.83 1.24
C VAL A 332 -39.85 50.66 -0.04
N ASP A 333 -38.74 50.55 -0.77
CA ASP A 333 -38.47 51.31 -1.98
C ASP A 333 -39.37 50.88 -3.16
N PRO A 334 -40.09 51.82 -3.82
CA PRO A 334 -40.91 51.53 -5.00
C PRO A 334 -40.17 50.88 -6.18
N ASP A 335 -38.87 51.07 -6.36
CA ASP A 335 -38.15 50.57 -7.53
C ASP A 335 -37.86 49.06 -7.49
N CYS A 336 -37.78 48.47 -6.30
CA CYS A 336 -37.70 47.01 -6.10
C CYS A 336 -38.78 46.24 -6.88
N ALA A 337 -39.98 46.82 -7.01
CA ALA A 337 -41.11 46.23 -7.73
C ALA A 337 -40.91 46.15 -9.27
N ASN A 338 -39.95 46.88 -9.82
CA ASN A 338 -39.62 46.89 -11.26
C ASN A 338 -38.39 46.02 -11.59
N ILE A 339 -37.55 45.70 -10.60
CA ILE A 339 -36.28 44.99 -10.79
C ILE A 339 -36.48 43.47 -10.60
N CYS A 340 -37.17 43.04 -9.54
CA CYS A 340 -37.40 41.62 -9.21
C CYS A 340 -38.56 40.97 -10.03
N TYR A 341 -38.49 40.95 -11.36
CA TYR A 341 -39.61 40.49 -12.20
C TYR A 341 -39.92 38.98 -12.05
N ASN A 342 -41.11 38.67 -11.51
CA ASN A 342 -41.66 37.34 -11.17
C ASN A 342 -41.21 36.71 -9.84
N SER A 343 -40.69 37.49 -8.89
CA SER A 343 -40.55 37.07 -7.48
C SER A 343 -41.91 37.05 -6.75
N ASP A 344 -41.98 36.35 -5.60
CA ASP A 344 -43.15 36.26 -4.72
C ASP A 344 -43.44 37.54 -3.91
N GLY A 345 -42.50 38.50 -3.94
CA GLY A 345 -42.66 39.85 -3.42
C GLY A 345 -41.67 40.24 -2.32
N ASP A 346 -40.65 39.42 -2.04
CA ASP A 346 -39.68 39.65 -0.95
C ASP A 346 -38.22 39.55 -1.47
N CYS A 347 -37.61 40.66 -1.90
CA CYS A 347 -36.24 40.68 -2.44
C CYS A 347 -35.19 40.78 -1.31
N ARG A 348 -35.14 39.78 -0.40
CA ARG A 348 -34.11 39.71 0.67
C ARG A 348 -32.68 39.40 0.14
N SER A 349 -32.59 39.12 -1.14
CA SER A 349 -31.42 38.95 -2.03
C SER A 349 -31.83 39.69 -3.32
N TYR A 350 -31.11 40.68 -3.91
CA TYR A 350 -29.67 40.84 -4.11
C TYR A 350 -29.34 42.30 -4.60
N PHE A 351 -28.66 43.18 -3.85
CA PHE A 351 -27.49 44.03 -4.28
C PHE A 351 -26.97 45.03 -3.19
N ASP A 352 -25.65 45.07 -2.93
CA ASP A 352 -24.95 46.12 -2.15
C ASP A 352 -24.23 47.10 -3.10
N SER A 353 -24.57 48.40 -2.98
CA SER A 353 -24.11 49.47 -3.87
C SER A 353 -22.69 50.01 -3.59
N GLN A 354 -22.02 49.56 -2.52
CA GLN A 354 -20.68 50.00 -2.13
C GLN A 354 -19.59 48.91 -2.14
N LEU A 355 -19.97 47.64 -2.32
CA LEU A 355 -19.08 46.60 -2.88
C LEU A 355 -19.36 46.30 -4.36
N GLY A 356 -20.59 46.48 -4.82
CA GLY A 356 -21.01 46.10 -6.17
C GLY A 356 -21.33 44.61 -6.33
N THR A 357 -21.80 43.95 -5.26
CA THR A 357 -22.29 42.55 -5.27
C THR A 357 -23.35 42.36 -4.19
N THR A 358 -24.00 41.22 -4.15
CA THR A 358 -24.51 40.61 -2.90
C THR A 358 -24.07 39.15 -2.86
N THR A 359 -24.47 38.40 -1.85
CA THR A 359 -24.13 36.98 -1.72
C THR A 359 -25.39 36.12 -1.64
N CYS A 360 -25.38 34.99 -2.36
CA CYS A 360 -26.49 34.06 -2.50
C CYS A 360 -26.78 33.15 -1.27
N LEU A 361 -26.41 33.62 -0.07
CA LEU A 361 -26.49 32.84 1.16
C LEU A 361 -27.21 33.63 2.25
N TYR A 362 -28.32 33.07 2.74
CA TYR A 362 -28.93 33.44 4.01
C TYR A 362 -29.10 32.20 4.92
N GLU A 363 -29.21 32.46 6.23
CA GLU A 363 -28.76 31.61 7.35
C GLU A 363 -29.44 30.23 7.56
N GLU A 364 -30.35 29.76 6.70
CA GLU A 364 -31.07 28.48 6.91
C GLU A 364 -30.85 27.39 5.83
N GLY A 365 -29.76 27.50 5.06
CA GLY A 365 -29.20 26.34 4.33
C GLY A 365 -30.00 25.86 3.11
N VAL A 366 -30.73 26.75 2.45
CA VAL A 366 -31.33 26.51 1.13
C VAL A 366 -30.85 27.62 0.18
N GLU A 367 -30.20 27.25 -0.92
CA GLU A 367 -29.80 28.21 -1.96
C GLU A 367 -31.01 28.85 -2.64
N ASP A 368 -30.85 30.13 -3.00
CA ASP A 368 -31.84 30.88 -3.77
C ASP A 368 -31.91 30.32 -5.21
N PRO A 369 -33.10 29.93 -5.72
CA PRO A 369 -33.25 29.43 -7.09
C PRO A 369 -32.73 30.37 -8.19
N ASP A 370 -32.62 31.67 -7.88
CA ASP A 370 -32.17 32.70 -8.81
C ASP A 370 -30.62 32.82 -8.89
N CYS A 371 -29.88 32.08 -8.06
CA CYS A 371 -28.41 32.12 -7.97
C CYS A 371 -27.67 31.01 -8.75
N VAL A 372 -28.36 30.31 -9.65
CA VAL A 372 -27.71 29.32 -10.53
C VAL A 372 -27.03 30.06 -11.69
N GLY A 373 -25.72 30.28 -11.56
CA GLY A 373 -24.87 30.81 -12.64
C GLY A 373 -25.13 30.06 -13.94
N SER A 374 -25.44 30.82 -15.00
CA SER A 374 -26.17 30.31 -16.16
C SER A 374 -25.35 30.45 -17.44
N CYS A 375 -24.49 29.46 -17.67
CA CYS A 375 -23.56 29.42 -18.78
C CYS A 375 -24.11 29.92 -20.13
N GLY A 376 -23.44 30.93 -20.67
CA GLY A 376 -23.74 31.63 -21.92
C GLY A 376 -24.29 33.05 -21.75
N ASP A 377 -24.17 33.68 -20.57
CA ASP A 377 -24.71 35.02 -20.28
C ASP A 377 -23.71 36.17 -20.55
N GLY A 378 -22.41 35.85 -20.63
CA GLY A 378 -21.28 36.75 -20.90
C GLY A 378 -20.41 37.11 -19.68
N VAL A 379 -20.83 36.74 -18.47
CA VAL A 379 -20.14 36.94 -17.19
C VAL A 379 -19.53 35.61 -16.72
N ILE A 380 -18.48 35.62 -15.90
CA ILE A 380 -17.90 34.38 -15.35
C ILE A 380 -18.30 34.29 -13.89
N ASP A 381 -19.24 33.42 -13.57
CA ASP A 381 -19.73 33.19 -12.22
C ASP A 381 -18.80 32.24 -11.46
N ALA A 382 -17.70 32.79 -10.95
CA ALA A 382 -16.69 32.02 -10.20
C ALA A 382 -17.24 31.30 -8.95
N LEU A 383 -18.35 31.79 -8.38
CA LEU A 383 -19.07 31.12 -7.27
C LEU A 383 -19.91 29.92 -7.73
N ALA A 384 -20.33 29.89 -9.00
CA ALA A 384 -21.01 28.76 -9.64
C ALA A 384 -20.03 27.75 -10.28
N GLY A 385 -18.71 27.98 -10.13
CA GLY A 385 -17.65 27.10 -10.65
C GLY A 385 -17.27 27.35 -12.11
N GLU A 386 -17.69 28.46 -12.70
CA GLU A 386 -17.37 28.79 -14.10
C GLU A 386 -15.90 29.19 -14.27
N THR A 387 -15.25 28.65 -15.31
CA THR A 387 -13.86 28.99 -15.68
C THR A 387 -13.78 29.89 -16.91
N CYS A 388 -14.88 29.97 -17.65
CA CYS A 388 -15.14 30.80 -18.81
C CYS A 388 -16.64 30.93 -18.99
N ASP A 389 -17.09 31.90 -19.79
CA ASP A 389 -18.47 31.95 -20.30
C ASP A 389 -18.46 32.32 -21.78
N GLY A 390 -19.04 31.48 -22.63
CA GLY A 390 -19.27 31.77 -24.04
C GLY A 390 -18.01 32.20 -24.81
N THR A 391 -17.77 33.52 -24.91
CA THR A 391 -16.57 34.10 -25.54
C THR A 391 -15.58 34.75 -24.56
N ASN A 392 -15.96 34.86 -23.28
CA ASN A 392 -15.16 35.34 -22.17
C ASN A 392 -14.35 34.17 -21.58
N LEU A 393 -13.15 33.92 -22.12
CA LEU A 393 -12.28 32.81 -21.70
C LEU A 393 -11.41 33.12 -20.46
N ASN A 394 -11.81 34.10 -19.64
CA ASN A 394 -11.03 34.64 -18.51
C ASN A 394 -9.60 35.10 -18.89
N GLY A 395 -9.38 35.47 -20.15
CA GLY A 395 -8.06 35.82 -20.69
C GLY A 395 -7.15 34.63 -21.01
N ASN A 396 -7.63 33.39 -20.90
CA ASN A 396 -6.89 32.20 -21.35
C ASN A 396 -6.93 32.06 -22.88
N ASP A 397 -5.84 31.50 -23.42
CA ASP A 397 -5.75 30.95 -24.77
C ASP A 397 -4.95 29.63 -24.73
N CYS A 398 -4.79 28.97 -25.88
CA CYS A 398 -4.07 27.69 -25.93
C CYS A 398 -2.60 27.82 -25.49
N GLU A 399 -1.92 28.92 -25.83
CA GLU A 399 -0.51 29.14 -25.47
C GLU A 399 -0.36 29.35 -23.95
N ALA A 400 -1.29 30.08 -23.32
CA ALA A 400 -1.33 30.27 -21.87
C ALA A 400 -1.59 28.97 -21.09
N LEU A 401 -2.27 28.01 -21.69
CA LEU A 401 -2.52 26.67 -21.14
C LEU A 401 -1.43 25.63 -21.51
N GLY A 402 -0.34 26.05 -22.17
CA GLY A 402 0.80 25.18 -22.49
C GLY A 402 0.71 24.40 -23.82
N PHE A 403 -0.34 24.60 -24.61
CA PHE A 403 -0.46 24.04 -25.96
C PHE A 403 0.35 24.88 -26.96
N ILE A 404 0.76 24.29 -28.09
CA ILE A 404 1.63 24.96 -29.08
C ILE A 404 0.84 25.97 -29.93
N SER A 405 -0.42 25.66 -30.26
CA SER A 405 -1.27 26.54 -31.07
C SER A 405 -2.76 26.23 -30.88
N GLY A 406 -3.63 26.76 -31.76
CA GLY A 406 -5.03 26.36 -31.88
C GLY A 406 -6.05 27.43 -31.53
N THR A 407 -7.24 27.03 -31.10
CA THR A 407 -8.34 27.91 -30.70
C THR A 407 -9.05 27.33 -29.49
N LEU A 408 -8.86 27.98 -28.34
CA LEU A 408 -9.56 27.66 -27.10
C LEU A 408 -11.02 28.11 -27.23
N SER A 409 -11.94 27.34 -26.64
CA SER A 409 -13.36 27.70 -26.58
C SER A 409 -13.92 27.43 -25.19
N CYS A 410 -15.10 27.96 -24.89
CA CYS A 410 -15.86 27.60 -23.70
C CYS A 410 -16.91 26.54 -24.07
N SER A 411 -17.11 25.52 -23.24
CA SER A 411 -18.18 24.53 -23.43
C SER A 411 -19.51 25.01 -22.85
N ASP A 412 -20.61 24.33 -23.20
CA ASP A 412 -21.98 24.63 -22.72
C ASP A 412 -22.18 24.42 -21.20
N ASN A 413 -21.14 23.94 -20.49
CA ASN A 413 -21.06 23.79 -19.04
C ASN A 413 -19.97 24.69 -18.41
N CYS A 414 -19.54 25.73 -19.13
CA CYS A 414 -18.63 26.79 -18.68
C CYS A 414 -17.25 26.33 -18.15
N THR A 415 -16.78 25.23 -18.73
CA THR A 415 -15.40 24.75 -18.63
C THR A 415 -14.59 25.10 -19.89
N LEU A 416 -13.31 25.41 -19.73
CA LEU A 416 -12.40 25.63 -20.86
C LEU A 416 -12.27 24.35 -21.71
N ASN A 417 -12.65 24.44 -22.98
CA ASN A 417 -12.62 23.36 -23.95
C ASN A 417 -11.36 23.44 -24.82
N THR A 418 -10.38 22.60 -24.47
CA THR A 418 -9.07 22.49 -25.12
C THR A 418 -9.05 21.61 -26.38
N THR A 419 -10.18 21.03 -26.82
CA THR A 419 -10.21 20.17 -28.02
C THR A 419 -9.87 20.89 -29.33
N GLY A 420 -9.93 22.22 -29.34
CA GLY A 420 -9.45 23.08 -30.44
C GLY A 420 -8.00 23.53 -30.30
N CYS A 421 -7.32 23.19 -29.21
CA CYS A 421 -5.90 23.47 -28.99
C CYS A 421 -5.02 22.37 -29.57
N ASP A 422 -3.84 22.76 -30.03
CA ASP A 422 -2.86 21.91 -30.69
C ASP A 422 -1.79 21.48 -29.67
N ALA A 423 -1.88 20.22 -29.24
CA ALA A 423 -0.97 19.61 -28.26
C ALA A 423 0.38 19.17 -28.84
N GLY A 424 0.66 19.50 -30.11
CA GLY A 424 1.85 19.01 -30.82
C GLY A 424 1.54 17.87 -31.77
N THR A 425 2.53 17.55 -32.60
CA THR A 425 2.44 16.46 -33.58
C THR A 425 3.65 15.56 -33.44
N CYS A 426 3.44 14.44 -32.76
CA CYS A 426 4.46 13.44 -32.52
C CYS A 426 5.27 13.07 -33.79
N GLY A 427 6.59 13.22 -33.68
CA GLY A 427 7.57 13.01 -34.72
C GLY A 427 8.09 14.28 -35.42
N ASP A 428 7.88 15.48 -34.85
CA ASP A 428 8.37 16.75 -35.40
C ASP A 428 9.74 17.20 -34.84
N SER A 429 10.29 16.44 -33.90
CA SER A 429 11.54 16.65 -33.13
C SER A 429 11.51 17.72 -32.04
N ILE A 430 10.35 18.28 -31.70
CA ILE A 430 10.12 19.21 -30.59
C ILE A 430 9.21 18.51 -29.59
N VAL A 431 9.61 18.43 -28.31
CA VAL A 431 8.71 17.92 -27.26
C VAL A 431 7.72 19.02 -26.88
N ALA A 432 6.43 18.81 -27.12
CA ALA A 432 5.37 19.73 -26.72
C ALA A 432 5.26 19.83 -25.18
N PRO A 433 4.99 21.02 -24.60
CA PRO A 433 4.88 21.16 -23.14
C PRO A 433 3.68 20.43 -22.52
N VAL A 434 2.67 20.10 -23.33
CA VAL A 434 1.45 19.37 -22.95
C VAL A 434 1.16 18.35 -24.04
N GLY A 435 1.08 17.07 -23.69
CA GLY A 435 0.70 15.97 -24.60
C GLY A 435 1.84 15.05 -25.05
N GLU A 436 3.10 15.46 -24.87
CA GLU A 436 4.28 14.68 -25.28
C GLU A 436 5.29 14.56 -24.13
N SER A 437 5.73 13.35 -23.81
CA SER A 437 6.84 13.11 -22.86
C SER A 437 8.20 13.13 -23.57
N CYS A 438 8.19 12.81 -24.87
CA CYS A 438 9.33 12.76 -25.76
C CYS A 438 8.88 12.98 -27.21
N ASP A 439 9.79 13.25 -28.14
CA ASP A 439 9.52 13.22 -29.58
C ASP A 439 10.65 12.50 -30.32
N GLY A 440 10.35 11.32 -30.89
CA GLY A 440 11.28 10.57 -31.72
C GLY A 440 12.59 10.20 -30.99
N THR A 441 13.67 10.95 -31.23
CA THR A 441 14.96 10.78 -30.52
C THR A 441 15.18 11.80 -29.40
N ASN A 442 14.26 12.74 -29.21
CA ASN A 442 14.31 13.78 -28.18
C ASN A 442 13.54 13.31 -26.94
N LEU A 443 14.22 12.63 -26.02
CA LEU A 443 13.64 12.06 -24.79
C LEU A 443 13.43 13.11 -23.68
N ASN A 444 13.40 14.39 -24.02
CA ASN A 444 13.37 15.52 -23.07
C ASN A 444 14.48 15.47 -21.99
N GLY A 445 15.61 14.82 -22.30
CA GLY A 445 16.72 14.61 -21.38
C GLY A 445 16.61 13.40 -20.44
N ASN A 446 15.61 12.53 -20.63
CA ASN A 446 15.40 11.35 -19.79
C ASN A 446 16.07 10.07 -20.32
N ASP A 447 16.32 9.14 -19.41
CA ASP A 447 16.77 7.77 -19.62
C ASP A 447 15.98 6.80 -18.70
N CYS A 448 16.30 5.50 -18.72
CA CYS A 448 15.55 4.49 -17.96
C CYS A 448 15.61 4.73 -16.44
N GLU A 449 16.74 5.20 -15.92
CA GLU A 449 16.91 5.53 -14.50
C GLU A 449 16.09 6.80 -14.14
N SER A 450 16.14 7.83 -14.99
CA SER A 450 15.58 9.15 -14.67
C SER A 450 14.05 9.25 -14.72
N ILE A 451 13.35 8.31 -15.37
CA ILE A 451 11.87 8.29 -15.43
C ILE A 451 11.20 7.81 -14.13
N GLY A 452 11.98 7.38 -13.12
CA GLY A 452 11.47 7.06 -11.79
C GLY A 452 10.64 5.78 -11.67
N MET A 453 10.71 4.89 -12.68
CA MET A 453 9.95 3.63 -12.74
C MET A 453 10.71 2.40 -12.21
N GLY A 454 11.83 2.60 -11.49
CA GLY A 454 12.59 1.49 -10.89
C GLY A 454 13.50 0.70 -11.84
N PHE A 455 13.74 1.19 -13.06
CA PHE A 455 14.74 0.60 -13.95
C PHE A 455 16.16 1.02 -13.56
N ILE A 456 17.13 0.10 -13.73
CA ILE A 456 18.53 0.27 -13.33
C ILE A 456 19.50 0.52 -14.50
N ASP A 457 19.11 0.15 -15.73
CA ASP A 457 19.88 0.33 -16.97
C ASP A 457 18.92 0.21 -18.18
N GLY A 458 19.45 0.24 -19.39
CA GLY A 458 18.76 -0.10 -20.64
C GLY A 458 18.76 1.04 -21.66
N THR A 459 17.82 1.02 -22.59
CA THR A 459 17.68 2.05 -23.63
C THR A 459 16.25 2.54 -23.70
N LEU A 460 16.00 3.70 -23.10
CA LEU A 460 14.74 4.41 -23.22
C LEU A 460 14.56 4.86 -24.68
N THR A 461 13.36 4.67 -25.23
CA THR A 461 13.01 5.20 -26.55
C THR A 461 11.66 5.92 -26.51
N CYS A 462 11.26 6.55 -27.62
CA CYS A 462 9.98 7.24 -27.73
C CYS A 462 9.03 6.46 -28.63
N ASN A 463 7.82 6.17 -28.16
CA ASN A 463 6.82 5.46 -28.94
C ASN A 463 6.12 6.37 -29.97
N GLY A 464 5.35 5.77 -30.88
CA GLY A 464 4.62 6.49 -31.94
C GLY A 464 3.46 7.38 -31.47
N SER A 465 3.20 7.44 -30.16
CA SER A 465 2.25 8.34 -29.49
C SER A 465 2.96 9.35 -28.58
N CYS A 466 4.29 9.46 -28.66
CA CYS A 466 5.12 10.39 -27.90
C CYS A 466 5.09 10.23 -26.37
N GLY A 467 4.74 9.03 -25.91
CA GLY A 467 5.10 8.54 -24.58
C GLY A 467 6.44 7.80 -24.62
N PHE A 468 7.04 7.60 -23.45
CA PHE A 468 8.22 6.75 -23.33
C PHE A 468 7.89 5.28 -23.67
N ASP A 469 8.84 4.61 -24.33
CA ASP A 469 8.86 3.17 -24.54
C ASP A 469 9.96 2.57 -23.67
N THR A 470 9.52 1.87 -22.63
CA THR A 470 10.36 1.24 -21.60
C THR A 470 10.66 -0.23 -21.88
N SER A 471 10.25 -0.77 -23.04
CA SER A 471 10.41 -2.20 -23.37
C SER A 471 11.87 -2.67 -23.51
N ALA A 472 12.81 -1.72 -23.60
CA ALA A 472 14.26 -1.98 -23.58
C ALA A 472 14.96 -1.39 -22.34
N CYS A 473 14.20 -0.98 -21.32
CA CYS A 473 14.72 -0.70 -19.98
C CYS A 473 14.87 -2.00 -19.18
N ILE A 474 15.84 -2.04 -18.27
CA ILE A 474 16.23 -3.22 -17.50
C ILE A 474 15.75 -3.01 -16.06
N LEU A 475 14.98 -3.97 -15.55
CA LEU A 475 14.58 -4.04 -14.14
C LEU A 475 15.67 -4.74 -13.31
N PRO A 476 15.79 -4.43 -12.00
CA PRO A 476 16.57 -5.25 -11.07
C PRO A 476 16.12 -6.70 -11.15
N THR A 477 17.07 -7.65 -11.07
CA THR A 477 16.81 -9.07 -11.36
C THR A 477 17.44 -9.97 -10.30
N CYS A 478 16.62 -10.36 -9.33
CA CYS A 478 17.00 -11.27 -8.26
C CYS A 478 17.70 -12.55 -8.77
N GLY A 479 18.93 -12.76 -8.30
CA GLY A 479 19.81 -13.89 -8.61
C GLY A 479 20.91 -13.59 -9.65
N ASP A 480 21.23 -12.33 -9.95
CA ASP A 480 22.26 -11.93 -10.91
C ASP A 480 23.67 -11.76 -10.30
N THR A 481 23.78 -11.88 -8.97
CA THR A 481 24.98 -11.71 -8.12
C THR A 481 25.41 -10.26 -7.84
N MET A 482 24.54 -9.28 -8.05
CA MET A 482 24.70 -7.90 -7.58
C MET A 482 23.46 -7.46 -6.81
N THR A 483 23.64 -6.83 -5.65
CA THR A 483 22.54 -6.22 -4.90
C THR A 483 22.23 -4.85 -5.49
N ASP A 484 21.13 -4.73 -6.24
CA ASP A 484 20.72 -3.45 -6.84
C ASP A 484 19.23 -3.13 -6.72
N GLY A 485 18.84 -1.94 -7.20
CA GLY A 485 17.47 -1.42 -7.10
C GLY A 485 16.90 -1.42 -5.66
N PHE A 486 15.97 -2.34 -5.40
CA PHE A 486 15.24 -2.50 -4.13
C PHE A 486 15.67 -3.74 -3.34
N GLU A 487 16.73 -4.43 -3.76
CA GLU A 487 17.14 -5.72 -3.20
C GLU A 487 17.85 -5.59 -1.85
N SER A 488 17.33 -6.29 -0.84
CA SER A 488 17.97 -6.49 0.45
C SER A 488 19.20 -7.41 0.35
N CYS A 489 19.18 -8.34 -0.60
CA CYS A 489 20.21 -9.33 -0.89
C CYS A 489 20.06 -9.86 -2.32
N ASP A 490 21.11 -10.49 -2.87
CA ASP A 490 21.01 -11.25 -4.13
C ASP A 490 21.66 -12.62 -3.93
N GLY A 491 20.86 -13.70 -3.95
CA GLY A 491 21.36 -15.08 -3.92
C GLY A 491 22.30 -15.39 -2.73
N THR A 492 23.62 -15.29 -2.96
CA THR A 492 24.67 -15.45 -1.94
C THR A 492 25.31 -14.14 -1.46
N GLU A 493 25.03 -13.01 -2.12
CA GLU A 493 25.46 -11.67 -1.70
C GLU A 493 24.44 -11.11 -0.71
N LEU A 494 24.71 -11.31 0.58
CA LEU A 494 23.78 -10.99 1.67
C LEU A 494 24.02 -9.59 2.27
N ASN A 495 24.76 -8.71 1.58
CA ASN A 495 25.20 -7.40 2.11
C ASN A 495 25.94 -7.48 3.48
N GLY A 496 26.50 -8.64 3.81
CA GLY A 496 27.16 -8.91 5.09
C GLY A 496 26.24 -9.31 6.25
N VAL A 497 24.94 -9.48 6.00
CA VAL A 497 23.95 -9.97 6.98
C VAL A 497 24.22 -11.43 7.37
N THR A 498 24.08 -11.72 8.66
CA THR A 498 24.33 -13.01 9.29
C THR A 498 23.20 -13.39 10.23
N CYS A 499 23.13 -14.65 10.67
CA CYS A 499 22.11 -15.08 11.62
C CYS A 499 22.11 -14.27 12.92
N THR A 500 23.28 -13.79 13.38
CA THR A 500 23.39 -12.99 14.61
C THR A 500 22.86 -11.56 14.50
N ASP A 501 22.49 -11.11 13.29
CA ASP A 501 21.80 -9.84 13.09
C ASP A 501 20.27 -9.96 13.31
N PHE A 502 19.76 -11.20 13.45
CA PHE A 502 18.36 -11.51 13.77
C PHE A 502 18.22 -11.96 15.23
N ALA A 503 17.15 -11.52 15.88
CA ALA A 503 16.80 -11.94 17.24
C ALA A 503 16.62 -13.46 17.36
N GLY A 504 16.97 -14.01 18.53
CA GLY A 504 16.85 -15.44 18.86
C GLY A 504 17.95 -16.35 18.30
N PHE A 505 18.73 -15.89 17.31
CA PHE A 505 19.71 -16.72 16.59
C PHE A 505 21.17 -16.44 17.03
N ILE A 506 21.94 -17.53 17.17
CA ILE A 506 23.31 -17.48 17.72
C ILE A 506 24.38 -17.97 16.73
N SER A 507 23.98 -18.69 15.68
CA SER A 507 24.86 -19.17 14.60
C SER A 507 24.01 -19.69 13.42
N GLY A 508 24.63 -20.35 12.45
CA GLY A 508 23.96 -20.88 11.25
C GLY A 508 24.16 -19.98 10.03
N ASP A 509 23.45 -20.30 8.96
CA ASP A 509 23.55 -19.62 7.68
C ASP A 509 22.22 -18.92 7.33
N VAL A 510 22.30 -17.67 6.87
CA VAL A 510 21.20 -16.94 6.24
C VAL A 510 21.24 -17.21 4.73
N THR A 511 20.09 -17.24 4.07
CA THR A 511 20.02 -17.22 2.60
C THR A 511 19.10 -16.10 2.12
N CYS A 512 19.32 -15.59 0.92
CA CYS A 512 18.40 -14.63 0.32
C CYS A 512 17.09 -15.34 -0.09
N ASN A 513 15.94 -14.66 0.03
CA ASN A 513 14.69 -15.20 -0.51
C ASN A 513 14.63 -15.04 -2.05
N SER A 514 13.67 -15.70 -2.70
CA SER A 514 13.51 -15.68 -4.16
C SER A 514 12.98 -14.36 -4.74
N SER A 515 12.60 -13.42 -3.87
CA SER A 515 12.13 -12.08 -4.24
C SER A 515 13.21 -11.01 -4.05
N CYS A 516 14.34 -11.37 -3.44
CA CYS A 516 15.45 -10.50 -3.04
C CYS A 516 15.09 -9.33 -2.09
N ASP A 517 13.85 -9.25 -1.61
CA ASP A 517 13.38 -8.25 -0.64
C ASP A 517 13.68 -8.62 0.82
N GLY A 518 14.03 -9.89 1.10
CA GLY A 518 14.19 -10.38 2.47
C GLY A 518 15.07 -11.62 2.64
N PHE A 519 15.31 -11.96 3.90
CA PHE A 519 16.24 -13.00 4.31
C PHE A 519 15.53 -14.23 4.89
N ILE A 520 15.98 -15.43 4.53
CA ILE A 520 15.51 -16.69 5.06
C ILE A 520 16.42 -17.13 6.22
N THR A 521 15.84 -17.24 7.41
CA THR A 521 16.53 -17.60 8.67
C THR A 521 16.33 -19.05 9.09
N THR A 522 15.72 -19.91 8.26
CA THR A 522 15.41 -21.31 8.62
C THR A 522 16.63 -22.20 8.86
N SER A 523 17.81 -21.81 8.36
CA SER A 523 19.10 -22.45 8.63
C SER A 523 19.91 -21.77 9.74
N CYS A 524 19.33 -20.75 10.38
CA CYS A 524 19.88 -20.16 11.60
C CYS A 524 19.58 -21.03 12.82
N VAL A 525 20.58 -21.18 13.68
CA VAL A 525 20.51 -21.96 14.92
C VAL A 525 20.13 -21.01 16.05
N GLY A 526 18.93 -21.21 16.58
CA GLY A 526 18.43 -20.48 17.74
C GLY A 526 19.04 -20.93 19.07
N CYS A 527 18.92 -20.09 20.10
CA CYS A 527 19.26 -20.44 21.48
C CYS A 527 18.24 -21.36 22.19
N GLY A 528 17.25 -21.88 21.47
CA GLY A 528 16.19 -22.72 22.06
C GLY A 528 15.17 -21.95 22.90
N ALA A 529 15.15 -20.61 22.81
CA ALA A 529 14.13 -19.81 23.47
C ALA A 529 12.74 -20.06 22.86
N ILE A 530 11.71 -20.12 23.71
CA ILE A 530 10.31 -20.17 23.29
C ILE A 530 9.90 -18.77 22.85
N ASP A 531 9.56 -18.61 21.57
CA ASP A 531 9.13 -17.32 21.03
C ASP A 531 7.70 -17.00 21.49
N LEU A 532 7.54 -15.87 22.19
CA LEU A 532 6.26 -15.31 22.60
C LEU A 532 5.77 -14.20 21.64
N GLY A 533 6.55 -13.88 20.60
CA GLY A 533 6.23 -12.87 19.60
C GLY A 533 6.55 -11.44 20.07
N THR A 534 5.67 -10.50 19.69
CA THR A 534 5.76 -9.08 20.04
C THR A 534 4.65 -8.72 21.01
N PHE A 535 4.98 -7.97 22.06
CA PHE A 535 4.02 -7.51 23.04
C PHE A 535 3.13 -6.40 22.45
N ASP A 536 1.83 -6.67 22.37
CA ASP A 536 0.80 -5.81 21.76
C ASP A 536 -0.16 -5.19 22.80
N ALA A 537 0.30 -5.10 24.06
CA ALA A 537 -0.49 -4.74 25.23
C ALA A 537 -1.68 -5.68 25.56
N THR A 538 -1.64 -6.94 25.09
CA THR A 538 -2.53 -8.01 25.57
C THR A 538 -1.84 -8.94 26.58
N ASP A 539 -2.64 -9.65 27.39
CA ASP A 539 -2.13 -10.59 28.39
C ASP A 539 -1.58 -11.86 27.72
N ILE A 540 -0.28 -12.15 27.88
CA ILE A 540 0.37 -13.38 27.38
C ILE A 540 0.49 -14.37 28.54
N GLN A 541 -0.21 -15.50 28.46
CA GLN A 541 -0.10 -16.62 29.40
C GLN A 541 0.58 -17.82 28.75
N HIS A 542 1.63 -18.35 29.39
CA HIS A 542 2.30 -19.59 28.99
C HIS A 542 2.36 -20.56 30.17
N THR A 543 2.06 -21.84 29.95
CA THR A 543 2.20 -22.92 30.95
C THR A 543 3.04 -24.06 30.40
N GLY A 544 3.67 -24.85 31.27
CA GLY A 544 4.49 -25.99 30.83
C GLY A 544 5.24 -26.67 31.97
N ASP A 545 6.19 -27.53 31.60
CA ASP A 545 7.09 -28.25 32.52
C ASP A 545 8.51 -27.66 32.41
N LEU A 546 9.10 -27.26 33.53
CA LEU A 546 10.49 -26.77 33.60
C LEU A 546 11.51 -27.88 33.31
N CYS A 547 11.16 -29.15 33.51
CA CYS A 547 12.05 -30.28 33.28
C CYS A 547 12.36 -30.59 31.80
N ASP A 548 11.61 -30.00 30.86
CA ASP A 548 11.94 -30.01 29.43
C ASP A 548 12.88 -28.83 29.06
N GLY A 549 13.78 -28.43 29.97
CA GLY A 549 14.58 -27.20 29.93
C GLY A 549 15.33 -26.96 28.61
N THR A 550 15.48 -25.67 28.26
CA THR A 550 16.15 -25.23 27.01
C THR A 550 17.52 -24.62 27.27
N GLY A 551 17.78 -24.17 28.51
CA GLY A 551 19.12 -23.92 29.05
C GLY A 551 19.65 -25.11 29.85
N SER A 552 20.98 -25.12 30.05
CA SER A 552 21.61 -25.80 31.18
C SER A 552 22.87 -25.04 31.55
N ALA A 553 22.78 -24.12 32.51
CA ALA A 553 23.89 -23.25 32.87
C ALA A 553 23.87 -22.87 34.36
N ALA A 554 24.21 -23.82 35.23
CA ALA A 554 24.47 -23.54 36.64
C ALA A 554 25.57 -22.46 36.82
N TYR A 555 25.18 -21.31 37.39
CA TYR A 555 26.07 -20.17 37.66
C TYR A 555 26.21 -19.95 39.17
N ASP A 556 27.43 -20.15 39.70
CA ASP A 556 27.75 -20.21 41.14
C ASP A 556 28.68 -19.03 41.56
N ASN A 557 28.25 -18.24 42.55
CA ASN A 557 28.89 -17.05 43.14
C ASN A 557 28.85 -15.76 42.27
N LEU A 558 27.70 -15.39 41.71
CA LEU A 558 27.53 -14.09 41.02
C LEU A 558 26.60 -13.15 41.80
N GLU A 559 27.04 -11.88 41.96
CA GLU A 559 26.18 -10.81 42.49
C GLU A 559 25.22 -10.39 41.35
N ASN A 560 24.03 -10.99 41.35
CA ASN A 560 23.02 -10.96 40.29
C ASN A 560 21.75 -10.18 40.69
N CYS A 561 20.81 -9.99 39.75
CA CYS A 561 19.54 -9.28 40.04
C CYS A 561 18.56 -10.05 40.94
N THR A 562 18.63 -11.38 40.97
CA THR A 562 17.83 -12.22 41.87
C THR A 562 18.36 -12.17 43.31
N GLY A 563 19.68 -12.05 43.48
CA GLY A 563 20.37 -12.00 44.77
C GLY A 563 20.83 -13.36 45.30
N TYR A 564 20.56 -14.45 44.56
CA TYR A 564 20.84 -15.83 44.94
C TYR A 564 21.38 -16.65 43.76
N ASP A 565 22.21 -17.65 44.06
CA ASP A 565 22.77 -18.58 43.07
C ASP A 565 21.81 -19.77 42.83
N SER A 566 21.63 -20.16 41.57
CA SER A 566 20.77 -21.26 41.10
C SER A 566 21.60 -22.38 40.45
N SER A 567 21.00 -23.58 40.33
CA SER A 567 21.66 -24.76 39.77
C SER A 567 20.71 -25.78 39.11
N GLY A 568 19.49 -25.35 38.81
CA GLY A 568 18.46 -26.17 38.17
C GLY A 568 18.55 -26.21 36.65
N SER A 569 17.41 -26.47 36.01
CA SER A 569 17.23 -26.36 34.56
C SER A 569 16.52 -25.05 34.24
N GLU A 570 16.95 -24.34 33.19
CA GLU A 570 16.36 -23.07 32.82
C GLU A 570 15.40 -23.20 31.62
N LYS A 571 14.30 -22.43 31.65
CA LYS A 571 13.43 -22.18 30.50
C LYS A 571 13.61 -20.74 30.02
N VAL A 572 14.02 -20.60 28.77
CA VAL A 572 14.19 -19.29 28.13
C VAL A 572 13.00 -18.99 27.22
N PHE A 573 12.43 -17.80 27.36
CA PHE A 573 11.42 -17.25 26.45
C PHE A 573 11.99 -16.02 25.77
N MET A 574 11.54 -15.72 24.55
CA MET A 574 11.89 -14.51 23.79
C MET A 574 10.63 -13.66 23.63
N LEU A 575 10.75 -12.34 23.82
CA LEU A 575 9.66 -11.38 23.62
C LEU A 575 10.23 -10.08 23.05
N VAL A 576 9.55 -9.50 22.05
CA VAL A 576 9.84 -8.13 21.57
C VAL A 576 8.93 -7.15 22.33
N VAL A 577 9.52 -6.12 22.94
CA VAL A 577 8.80 -5.06 23.66
C VAL A 577 9.03 -3.73 22.94
N HIS A 578 7.96 -3.02 22.59
CA HIS A 578 8.05 -1.77 21.84
C HIS A 578 8.73 -0.63 22.62
N ALA A 579 9.26 0.36 21.88
CA ALA A 579 9.91 1.52 22.47
C ALA A 579 8.99 2.32 23.42
N GLY A 580 9.33 2.35 24.72
CA GLY A 580 8.57 3.05 25.76
C GLY A 580 7.57 2.19 26.52
N ASP A 581 7.26 0.98 26.05
CA ASP A 581 6.29 0.09 26.68
C ASP A 581 6.83 -0.52 27.98
N SER A 582 5.88 -0.89 28.85
CA SER A 582 6.15 -1.59 30.10
C SER A 582 5.37 -2.89 30.16
N ILE A 583 5.96 -3.89 30.79
CA ILE A 583 5.36 -5.19 31.07
C ILE A 583 5.52 -5.53 32.55
N ASN A 584 4.53 -6.23 33.09
CA ASN A 584 4.57 -6.87 34.40
C ASN A 584 4.55 -8.38 34.19
N ILE A 585 5.53 -9.08 34.75
CA ILE A 585 5.67 -10.53 34.66
C ILE A 585 5.34 -11.12 36.03
N THR A 586 4.43 -12.08 36.06
CA THR A 586 4.15 -12.94 37.22
C THR A 586 4.49 -14.38 36.82
N TYR A 587 5.22 -15.09 37.68
CA TYR A 587 5.68 -16.44 37.40
C TYR A 587 5.44 -17.33 38.62
N GLU A 588 4.56 -18.33 38.47
CA GLU A 588 4.20 -19.29 39.52
C GLU A 588 4.72 -20.67 39.14
N ALA A 589 5.42 -21.35 40.06
CA ALA A 589 5.83 -22.74 39.88
C ALA A 589 5.53 -23.60 41.12
N ASP A 590 5.50 -24.92 40.92
CA ASP A 590 5.28 -25.89 42.01
C ASP A 590 6.43 -25.96 43.04
N MET A 591 7.56 -25.29 42.78
CA MET A 591 8.75 -25.25 43.64
C MET A 591 9.45 -23.88 43.61
N ASP A 592 10.41 -23.73 44.51
CA ASP A 592 11.33 -22.60 44.66
C ASP A 592 12.03 -22.27 43.32
N ASN A 593 11.94 -21.01 42.90
CA ASN A 593 12.28 -20.56 41.56
C ASN A 593 12.65 -19.07 41.55
N ALA A 594 13.39 -18.66 40.54
CA ALA A 594 13.71 -17.26 40.28
C ALA A 594 13.38 -16.91 38.82
N ILE A 595 13.20 -15.62 38.53
CA ILE A 595 12.97 -15.13 37.17
C ILE A 595 13.76 -13.87 36.89
N TYR A 596 14.39 -13.79 35.71
CA TYR A 596 15.16 -12.62 35.29
C TYR A 596 15.06 -12.37 33.78
N ILE A 597 15.35 -11.13 33.39
CA ILE A 597 15.36 -10.68 31.99
C ILE A 597 16.78 -10.35 31.57
N ILE A 598 17.22 -10.82 30.40
CA ILE A 598 18.49 -10.46 29.73
C ILE A 598 18.21 -9.91 28.32
N ASP A 599 19.20 -9.23 27.73
CA ASP A 599 19.14 -8.70 26.35
C ASP A 599 19.74 -9.64 25.28
N SER A 600 20.37 -10.75 25.69
CA SER A 600 20.95 -11.74 24.77
C SER A 600 20.86 -13.17 25.30
N CYS A 601 20.26 -14.08 24.53
CA CYS A 601 20.28 -15.51 24.84
C CYS A 601 21.60 -16.22 24.49
N THR A 602 22.65 -15.50 24.07
CA THR A 602 24.01 -16.07 23.94
C THR A 602 24.71 -16.22 25.30
N ASP A 603 24.26 -15.48 26.31
CA ASP A 603 24.86 -15.39 27.63
C ASP A 603 23.76 -15.34 28.69
N LEU A 604 23.28 -16.52 29.10
CA LEU A 604 22.17 -16.66 30.06
C LEU A 604 22.55 -16.27 31.50
N ARG A 605 23.66 -15.55 31.73
CA ARG A 605 24.13 -15.26 33.08
C ARG A 605 23.23 -14.21 33.78
N PRO A 606 22.87 -14.43 35.05
CA PRO A 606 22.06 -13.49 35.80
C PRO A 606 22.85 -12.27 36.32
N ASP A 607 24.15 -12.11 36.03
CA ASP A 607 24.89 -10.86 36.32
C ASP A 607 24.75 -9.78 35.23
N THR A 608 24.19 -10.13 34.06
CA THR A 608 23.95 -9.21 32.93
C THR A 608 22.48 -8.85 32.73
N CYS A 609 21.60 -9.23 33.67
CA CYS A 609 20.16 -9.00 33.58
C CYS A 609 19.74 -7.52 33.67
N LEU A 610 18.64 -7.23 33.01
CA LEU A 610 17.94 -5.94 33.00
C LEU A 610 17.01 -5.81 34.23
N ALA A 611 16.41 -6.91 34.66
CA ALA A 611 15.55 -7.04 35.84
C ALA A 611 15.58 -8.49 36.35
N GLY A 612 15.22 -8.71 37.62
CA GLY A 612 15.07 -10.04 38.21
C GLY A 612 14.29 -10.02 39.53
N ALA A 613 13.74 -11.16 39.93
CA ALA A 613 13.01 -11.39 41.17
C ALA A 613 13.29 -12.79 41.75
N ASP A 614 13.34 -12.84 43.08
CA ASP A 614 13.48 -14.02 43.95
C ASP A 614 13.01 -13.58 45.37
N ASP A 615 11.69 -13.38 45.50
CA ASP A 615 10.99 -12.72 46.60
C ASP A 615 10.17 -13.71 47.49
N ASN A 616 9.81 -14.91 47.02
CA ASN A 616 8.87 -15.82 47.69
C ASN A 616 9.30 -17.32 47.73
N ASP A 617 10.29 -17.65 48.56
CA ASP A 617 10.71 -19.03 48.89
C ASP A 617 9.67 -19.84 49.74
N VAL A 618 8.37 -19.51 49.66
CA VAL A 618 7.26 -20.19 50.37
C VAL A 618 5.97 -20.30 49.56
N ALA A 619 5.54 -21.54 49.30
CA ALA A 619 4.34 -21.89 48.52
C ALA A 619 3.08 -21.04 48.81
N PRO A 620 2.39 -20.49 47.76
CA PRO A 620 2.72 -20.63 46.34
C PRO A 620 3.98 -19.84 45.98
N PHE A 621 4.89 -20.46 45.22
CA PHE A 621 6.18 -19.88 44.85
C PHE A 621 5.95 -18.98 43.64
N ILE A 622 5.67 -17.70 43.91
CA ILE A 622 5.27 -16.71 42.92
C ILE A 622 6.30 -15.59 42.88
N GLU A 623 6.96 -15.47 41.75
CA GLU A 623 7.88 -14.38 41.46
C GLU A 623 7.22 -13.30 40.61
N SER A 624 7.67 -12.06 40.76
CA SER A 624 7.06 -10.92 40.06
C SER A 624 8.06 -9.79 39.81
N LEU A 625 8.17 -9.35 38.56
CA LEU A 625 8.99 -8.21 38.18
C LEU A 625 8.30 -7.32 37.15
N SER A 626 8.74 -6.07 37.05
CA SER A 626 8.30 -5.13 36.03
C SER A 626 9.49 -4.73 35.16
N TYR A 627 9.26 -4.58 33.86
CA TYR A 627 10.26 -4.14 32.89
C TYR A 627 9.71 -3.03 32.01
N THR A 628 10.56 -2.07 31.62
CA THR A 628 10.21 -0.99 30.70
C THR A 628 11.30 -0.86 29.64
N ASN A 629 10.96 -1.03 28.37
CA ASN A 629 11.89 -0.72 27.27
C ASN A 629 12.09 0.80 27.22
N SER A 630 13.15 1.27 27.87
CA SER A 630 13.50 2.70 27.95
C SER A 630 14.33 3.19 26.77
N THR A 631 14.46 2.39 25.71
CA THR A 631 15.21 2.75 24.50
C THR A 631 14.31 3.45 23.48
N ALA A 632 14.90 3.93 22.37
CA ALA A 632 14.18 4.62 21.31
C ALA A 632 13.78 3.69 20.13
N ALA A 633 13.89 2.38 20.32
CA ALA A 633 13.57 1.35 19.33
C ALA A 633 12.98 0.13 20.03
N ASP A 634 12.38 -0.77 19.26
CA ASP A 634 11.88 -2.03 19.78
C ASP A 634 13.05 -2.90 20.28
N GLN A 635 12.84 -3.59 21.39
CA GLN A 635 13.88 -4.38 22.04
C GLN A 635 13.41 -5.81 22.23
N THR A 636 14.13 -6.76 21.64
CA THR A 636 14.05 -8.16 22.04
C THR A 636 14.66 -8.32 23.42
N ILE A 637 13.89 -8.93 24.32
CA ILE A 637 14.35 -9.40 25.62
C ILE A 637 14.19 -10.92 25.70
N TYR A 638 14.95 -11.53 26.61
CA TYR A 638 14.79 -12.94 26.94
C TYR A 638 14.47 -13.08 28.42
N ILE A 639 13.36 -13.76 28.71
CA ILE A 639 12.90 -14.05 30.06
C ILE A 639 13.43 -15.43 30.41
N VAL A 640 14.22 -15.53 31.48
CA VAL A 640 14.78 -16.79 31.97
C VAL A 640 14.04 -17.15 33.25
N ALA A 641 13.27 -18.23 33.17
CA ALA A 641 12.67 -18.91 34.31
C ALA A 641 13.67 -19.96 34.82
N ASP A 642 14.09 -19.83 36.07
CA ASP A 642 15.24 -20.53 36.64
C ASP A 642 14.82 -21.32 37.89
N LEU A 643 15.32 -22.55 38.01
CA LEU A 643 15.06 -23.44 39.14
C LEU A 643 16.24 -23.43 40.11
N TYR A 644 15.96 -23.32 41.41
CA TYR A 644 17.01 -23.29 42.43
C TYR A 644 17.91 -24.54 42.42
N GLU A 645 17.31 -25.75 42.37
CA GLU A 645 18.04 -27.02 42.24
C GLU A 645 17.37 -28.00 41.26
N ASP A 646 18.19 -28.75 40.50
CA ASP A 646 17.69 -29.77 39.55
C ASP A 646 17.13 -30.99 40.30
N LEU A 647 15.80 -31.05 40.37
CA LEU A 647 15.03 -32.16 40.95
C LEU A 647 14.28 -32.98 39.90
N CYS A 648 14.59 -32.83 38.61
CA CYS A 648 13.91 -33.46 37.47
C CYS A 648 14.14 -34.98 37.40
N SER A 649 13.51 -35.67 38.35
CA SER A 649 13.71 -37.07 38.70
C SER A 649 12.54 -37.97 38.29
N GLY A 650 11.84 -37.57 37.22
CA GLY A 650 10.67 -38.26 36.67
C GLY A 650 9.31 -37.74 37.20
N THR A 651 9.30 -36.55 37.79
CA THR A 651 8.10 -35.76 38.09
C THR A 651 8.22 -34.44 37.33
N ALA A 652 7.16 -34.00 36.67
CA ALA A 652 7.08 -32.67 36.07
C ALA A 652 7.13 -31.59 37.16
N ILE A 653 7.64 -30.42 36.82
CA ILE A 653 7.55 -29.20 37.63
C ILE A 653 6.75 -28.20 36.81
N ASP A 654 5.43 -28.19 37.05
CA ASP A 654 4.51 -27.33 36.32
C ASP A 654 4.75 -25.85 36.67
N PHE A 655 4.66 -24.98 35.66
CA PHE A 655 4.75 -23.53 35.82
C PHE A 655 3.64 -22.79 35.06
N THR A 656 3.37 -21.55 35.49
CA THR A 656 2.58 -20.54 34.79
C THR A 656 3.38 -19.25 34.72
N LEU A 657 3.53 -18.70 33.51
CA LEU A 657 4.12 -17.39 33.22
C LEU A 657 3.01 -16.50 32.66
N ASP A 658 2.68 -15.43 33.37
CA ASP A 658 1.72 -14.41 32.96
C ASP A 658 2.46 -13.08 32.72
N ILE A 659 2.29 -12.49 31.54
CA ILE A 659 2.83 -11.18 31.17
C ILE A 659 1.66 -10.26 30.86
N THR A 660 1.57 -9.13 31.56
CA THR A 660 0.52 -8.12 31.39
C THR A 660 1.11 -6.73 31.13
N PRO A 661 0.32 -5.75 30.67
CA PRO A 661 0.70 -4.34 30.70
C PRO A 661 0.99 -3.81 32.12
#